data_AF-A0A3N4RPL6-F1
#
_entry.id   AF-A0A3N4RPL6-F1
#
_cell.length_a   1.000
_cell.length_b   1.000
_cell.length_c   1.000
_cell.angle_alpha   90.00
_cell.angle_beta   90.00
_cell.angle_gamma   90.00
#
_symmetry.space_group_name_H-M   'P 1'
#
loop_
_entity.id
_entity.type
_entity.pdbx_description
1 polymer ?
#
loop_
_entity_poly.entity_id
_entity_poly.type
_entity_poly.pdbx_seq_one_letter_code
_entity_poly.pdbx_strand_id
1 'polypeptide(L)'
;MHRNNRRAWAVTAAAATLLAGAVSLLGAPSATAGPGNTTGAPATSGGMKVAYFDQWSIYSNAFYLKNVDTNGMAGKLDYLLYDFANIDPNNLTCFEPNSAASQDENNPNAGDGAGDYYADYAKTFANGNSVDNSTDTWNQPLAGNFHQLQELKAKYPKLKVLMSIGGWTYSKYFSDVATNDAARKKFVSSCVDMFIKGNLPAQGGYGGAGTGKGIFDGFDIDWEYPGGGGHLGNHASPNDKQNFTALLAEFRNQLNTQGSADGKTYALSAALPAGQDKIQYIETDKIGQYLTFADPMTYDMHGGWEAQGPTNHQTPVYQNPNDPMNNVPPGNAKYSIDEAVKAYTVGDSSYGIPGGFPANKLNMGVPLYYRGWTGVAAGANHGLFQPASGPAQGAPNSGNVNGVRMYKELLGTVDNPSYTYWDPASQAAYFYDGNNFWSGENAKSIQAKMDYAHCNGLGGSFVFSLYDDPNAALLNPLMNATNGSAASCPAPPTGSPSASASPTKSSSPSPSTSPSTSPSTSPSTSPTGPTTSPSSSPTSPGGGIVANPGLESGALSPWTCAGSGGAVVSGGHTGSYALQGNASAGDTAQCQQTVTVKPNTTYTLSAWVKGNYTYLGVTGSGADSSTWTPGGSAWTQLSTKFTTGAAVTSVTVWVHGWYGQGAYQADDFSVS
;
A
#
# COMPACT_ATOMS: atom_id res chain seq x y z
N MET A 1 62.72 58.33 -30.09
CA MET A 1 62.20 57.44 -31.15
C MET A 1 60.73 57.16 -30.86
N HIS A 2 59.89 57.22 -31.90
CA HIS A 2 58.45 57.47 -31.86
C HIS A 2 57.55 56.23 -31.63
N ARG A 3 56.43 56.51 -30.94
CA ARG A 3 55.01 56.11 -31.19
C ARG A 3 54.50 54.67 -30.94
N ASN A 4 53.45 54.65 -30.12
CA ASN A 4 52.25 53.78 -30.08
C ASN A 4 51.75 53.29 -31.46
N ASN A 5 51.13 52.10 -31.49
CA ASN A 5 49.70 51.97 -31.85
C ASN A 5 49.13 50.53 -31.72
N ARG A 6 47.90 50.48 -31.20
CA ARG A 6 46.93 49.36 -31.30
C ARG A 6 46.49 49.17 -32.76
N ARG A 7 46.11 47.95 -33.16
CA ARG A 7 45.06 47.69 -34.17
C ARG A 7 44.60 46.22 -34.23
N ALA A 8 43.44 46.08 -34.85
CA ALA A 8 42.39 45.08 -34.69
C ALA A 8 42.40 43.97 -35.75
N TRP A 9 41.74 42.85 -35.42
CA TRP A 9 40.84 41.98 -36.21
C TRP A 9 41.07 41.78 -37.73
N ALA A 10 41.16 40.52 -38.18
CA ALA A 10 40.11 39.82 -38.95
C ALA A 10 40.61 38.55 -39.70
N VAL A 11 39.88 37.46 -39.48
CA VAL A 11 39.43 36.39 -40.40
C VAL A 11 40.29 36.05 -41.64
N THR A 12 40.72 34.79 -41.72
CA THR A 12 40.78 34.03 -42.97
C THR A 12 40.33 32.59 -42.72
N ALA A 13 39.36 32.15 -43.51
CA ALA A 13 38.90 30.77 -43.60
C ALA A 13 39.73 30.00 -44.63
N ALA A 14 39.96 28.70 -44.39
CA ALA A 14 39.62 27.59 -45.28
C ALA A 14 40.59 26.40 -45.19
N ALA A 15 39.99 25.24 -45.46
CA ALA A 15 40.57 23.95 -45.85
C ALA A 15 40.97 22.98 -44.72
N ALA A 16 39.97 22.16 -44.36
CA ALA A 16 40.15 20.86 -43.73
C ALA A 16 40.69 19.83 -44.74
N THR A 17 41.69 19.05 -44.33
CA THR A 17 42.08 17.80 -44.98
C THR A 17 41.96 16.67 -43.96
N LEU A 18 41.02 15.77 -44.24
CA LEU A 18 40.75 14.53 -43.52
C LEU A 18 41.93 13.55 -43.67
N LEU A 19 42.48 13.10 -42.55
CA LEU A 19 43.32 11.91 -42.47
C LEU A 19 42.51 10.81 -41.76
N ALA A 20 42.07 9.84 -42.54
CA ALA A 20 41.39 8.64 -42.09
C ALA A 20 42.37 7.75 -41.30
N GLY A 21 42.19 7.71 -39.98
CA GLY A 21 42.73 6.66 -39.12
C GLY A 21 41.69 5.56 -38.98
N ALA A 22 41.93 4.41 -39.60
CA ALA A 22 41.12 3.22 -39.47
C ALA A 22 41.24 2.66 -38.04
N VAL A 23 40.24 2.90 -37.19
CA VAL A 23 40.03 2.15 -35.97
C VAL A 23 39.24 0.90 -36.36
N SER A 24 39.89 -0.25 -36.24
CA SER A 24 39.26 -1.56 -36.30
C SER A 24 38.26 -1.70 -35.14
N LEU A 25 37.00 -1.41 -35.44
CA LEU A 25 35.85 -1.80 -34.64
C LEU A 25 35.80 -3.34 -34.61
N LEU A 26 36.34 -3.93 -33.55
CA LEU A 26 35.89 -5.25 -33.11
C LEU A 26 34.41 -5.08 -32.74
N GLY A 27 33.53 -5.47 -33.65
CA GLY A 27 32.10 -5.46 -33.42
C GLY A 27 31.80 -6.30 -32.19
N ALA A 28 31.36 -5.64 -31.11
CA ALA A 28 30.58 -6.31 -30.10
C ALA A 28 29.38 -6.95 -30.82
N PRO A 29 29.04 -8.22 -30.54
CA PRO A 29 27.86 -8.82 -31.14
C PRO A 29 26.67 -7.95 -30.73
N SER A 30 25.99 -7.36 -31.72
CA SER A 30 24.70 -6.73 -31.50
C SER A 30 23.79 -7.78 -30.87
N ALA A 31 23.51 -7.65 -29.58
CA ALA A 31 22.53 -8.49 -28.91
C ALA A 31 21.18 -8.24 -29.60
N THR A 32 20.81 -9.15 -30.50
CA THR A 32 19.56 -9.07 -31.24
C THR A 32 18.41 -9.20 -30.26
N ALA A 33 17.51 -8.21 -30.24
CA ALA A 33 16.27 -8.25 -29.47
C ALA A 33 15.52 -9.56 -29.77
N GLY A 34 15.15 -10.30 -28.72
CA GLY A 34 14.39 -11.55 -28.87
C GLY A 34 12.97 -11.30 -29.38
N PRO A 35 12.27 -12.32 -29.91
CA PRO A 35 10.92 -12.19 -30.44
C PRO A 35 9.86 -11.71 -29.42
N GLY A 36 10.16 -11.71 -28.11
CA GLY A 36 9.34 -11.15 -27.04
C GLY A 36 9.65 -9.72 -26.59
N ASN A 37 10.60 -9.05 -27.25
CA ASN A 37 11.01 -7.71 -26.89
C ASN A 37 10.09 -6.66 -27.53
N THR A 38 9.43 -5.87 -26.68
CA THR A 38 8.44 -4.87 -27.07
C THR A 38 8.98 -3.45 -27.05
N THR A 39 10.16 -3.22 -26.47
CA THR A 39 10.79 -1.88 -26.37
C THR A 39 11.79 -1.60 -27.49
N GLY A 40 12.31 -2.64 -28.14
CA GLY A 40 13.46 -2.58 -29.05
C GLY A 40 14.81 -2.41 -28.36
N ALA A 41 14.86 -2.30 -27.02
CA ALA A 41 16.09 -2.13 -26.27
C ALA A 41 16.85 -3.46 -26.13
N PRO A 42 18.19 -3.48 -26.02
CA PRO A 42 18.94 -4.71 -25.76
C PRO A 42 18.50 -5.37 -24.45
N ALA A 43 18.48 -6.70 -24.41
CA ALA A 43 18.19 -7.43 -23.18
C ALA A 43 19.22 -7.10 -22.09
N THR A 44 18.78 -7.03 -20.84
CA THR A 44 19.63 -6.69 -19.68
C THR A 44 19.94 -7.90 -18.80
N SER A 45 20.96 -7.74 -17.97
CA SER A 45 21.29 -8.63 -16.86
C SER A 45 21.61 -7.78 -15.65
N GLY A 46 21.11 -8.14 -14.47
CA GLY A 46 21.14 -7.24 -13.32
C GLY A 46 20.14 -6.09 -13.47
N GLY A 47 20.07 -5.26 -12.44
CA GLY A 47 19.21 -4.07 -12.45
C GLY A 47 19.23 -3.33 -11.11
N MET A 48 18.71 -2.11 -11.14
CA MET A 48 18.46 -1.31 -9.94
C MET A 48 17.43 -2.00 -9.05
N LYS A 49 17.62 -1.92 -7.74
CA LYS A 49 16.73 -2.49 -6.72
C LYS A 49 16.23 -1.39 -5.82
N VAL A 50 14.94 -1.10 -5.92
CA VAL A 50 14.27 0.00 -5.22
C VAL A 50 13.18 -0.56 -4.31
N ALA A 51 12.92 0.08 -3.18
CA ALA A 51 11.83 -0.32 -2.29
C ALA A 51 11.27 0.86 -1.51
N TYR A 52 9.96 0.84 -1.26
CA TYR A 52 9.29 1.80 -0.38
C TYR A 52 9.38 1.38 1.10
N PHE A 53 9.62 2.35 1.98
CA PHE A 53 9.55 2.22 3.44
C PHE A 53 8.59 3.25 4.01
N ASP A 54 7.45 2.74 4.46
CA ASP A 54 6.30 3.53 4.87
C ASP A 54 6.54 4.14 6.25
N GLN A 55 6.36 5.46 6.37
CA GLN A 55 6.48 6.24 7.60
C GLN A 55 5.71 5.60 8.76
N TRP A 56 4.47 5.16 8.49
CA TRP A 56 3.55 4.62 9.50
C TRP A 56 3.83 3.17 9.90
N SER A 57 4.75 2.47 9.22
CA SER A 57 5.05 1.05 9.48
C SER A 57 5.57 0.78 10.91
N ILE A 58 6.07 1.80 11.60
CA ILE A 58 6.62 1.73 12.96
C ILE A 58 5.56 1.64 14.08
N TYR A 59 4.28 1.82 13.75
CA TYR A 59 3.17 1.79 14.70
C TYR A 59 2.65 0.36 14.92
N SER A 60 1.38 0.07 14.60
CA SER A 60 0.76 -1.24 14.80
C SER A 60 1.47 -2.35 14.04
N ASN A 61 2.12 -2.01 12.92
CA ASN A 61 2.90 -2.93 12.12
C ASN A 61 4.23 -3.32 12.76
N ALA A 62 4.73 -2.53 13.72
CA ALA A 62 5.99 -2.72 14.43
C ALA A 62 7.17 -3.08 13.51
N PHE A 63 7.19 -2.50 12.31
CA PHE A 63 8.24 -2.69 11.32
C PHE A 63 9.10 -1.43 11.29
N TYR A 64 10.36 -1.58 11.68
CA TYR A 64 11.33 -0.51 11.85
C TYR A 64 12.46 -0.61 10.83
N LEU A 65 13.25 0.45 10.65
CA LEU A 65 14.49 0.40 9.85
C LEU A 65 15.45 -0.70 10.33
N LYS A 66 15.41 -1.05 11.62
CA LYS A 66 16.12 -2.22 12.16
C LYS A 66 15.71 -3.53 11.50
N ASN A 67 14.43 -3.71 11.15
CA ASN A 67 13.99 -4.91 10.42
C ASN A 67 14.58 -4.94 9.01
N VAL A 68 14.65 -3.79 8.33
CA VAL A 68 15.30 -3.66 7.02
C VAL A 68 16.79 -4.07 7.09
N ASP A 69 17.48 -3.73 8.17
CA ASP A 69 18.85 -4.18 8.46
C ASP A 69 18.91 -5.68 8.78
N THR A 70 18.24 -6.10 9.86
CA THR A 70 18.38 -7.44 10.46
C THR A 70 17.84 -8.57 9.59
N ASN A 71 16.85 -8.29 8.73
CA ASN A 71 16.36 -9.23 7.73
C ASN A 71 17.17 -9.19 6.42
N GLY A 72 18.28 -8.45 6.41
CA GLY A 72 19.23 -8.39 5.29
C GLY A 72 18.63 -7.76 4.04
N MET A 73 17.67 -6.85 4.18
CA MET A 73 17.02 -6.15 3.06
C MET A 73 17.90 -4.99 2.58
N ALA A 74 18.41 -4.18 3.52
CA ALA A 74 19.18 -2.96 3.21
C ALA A 74 20.40 -3.22 2.31
N GLY A 75 21.14 -4.30 2.56
CA GLY A 75 22.32 -4.67 1.76
C GLY A 75 22.02 -5.10 0.32
N LYS A 76 20.74 -5.30 -0.02
CA LYS A 76 20.30 -5.69 -1.37
C LYS A 76 19.77 -4.51 -2.18
N LEU A 77 19.48 -3.38 -1.56
CA LEU A 77 18.83 -2.24 -2.20
C LEU A 77 19.84 -1.22 -2.70
N ASP A 78 19.55 -0.63 -3.84
CA ASP A 78 20.25 0.54 -4.38
C ASP A 78 19.59 1.83 -3.88
N TYR A 79 18.24 1.85 -3.87
CA TYR A 79 17.43 2.96 -3.39
C TYR A 79 16.36 2.50 -2.40
N LEU A 80 16.16 3.28 -1.34
CA LEU A 80 15.03 3.19 -0.42
C LEU A 80 14.22 4.48 -0.54
N LEU A 81 12.94 4.37 -0.86
CA LEU A 81 12.03 5.50 -0.98
C LEU A 81 11.28 5.62 0.35
N TYR A 82 11.43 6.74 1.04
CA TYR A 82 10.71 7.00 2.29
C TYR A 82 9.40 7.70 1.97
N ASP A 83 8.28 7.08 2.33
CA ASP A 83 6.94 7.54 1.97
C ASP A 83 6.08 7.92 3.18
N PHE A 84 5.33 9.03 3.18
CA PHE A 84 5.31 10.11 2.19
C PHE A 84 5.48 11.48 2.85
N ALA A 85 6.14 12.39 2.14
CA ALA A 85 6.03 13.83 2.40
C ALA A 85 4.79 14.41 1.69
N ASN A 86 4.13 15.36 2.35
CA ASN A 86 2.91 16.01 1.84
C ASN A 86 3.18 17.45 1.35
N ILE A 87 2.20 18.02 0.65
CA ILE A 87 2.19 19.42 0.19
C ILE A 87 1.26 20.24 1.07
N ASP A 88 1.76 21.34 1.64
CA ASP A 88 0.97 22.23 2.50
C ASP A 88 -0.21 22.82 1.70
N PRO A 89 -1.46 22.60 2.13
CA PRO A 89 -2.66 23.05 1.41
C PRO A 89 -2.78 24.58 1.30
N ASN A 90 -2.10 25.33 2.16
CA ASN A 90 -2.17 26.79 2.22
C ASN A 90 -0.92 27.43 1.61
N ASN A 91 0.26 26.94 2.01
CA ASN A 91 1.52 27.54 1.58
C ASN A 91 2.03 26.97 0.26
N LEU A 92 1.54 25.81 -0.18
CA LEU A 92 1.98 25.13 -1.40
C LEU A 92 3.50 24.87 -1.38
N THR A 93 3.97 24.30 -0.27
CA THR A 93 5.37 23.99 0.04
C THR A 93 5.46 22.61 0.69
N CYS A 94 6.63 21.97 0.67
CA CYS A 94 6.88 20.85 1.59
C CYS A 94 6.76 21.31 3.05
N PHE A 95 6.20 20.46 3.90
CA PHE A 95 5.94 20.75 5.31
C PHE A 95 5.89 19.45 6.12
N GLU A 96 6.02 19.59 7.44
CA GLU A 96 6.14 18.50 8.42
C GLU A 96 5.14 18.73 9.56
N PRO A 97 3.83 18.48 9.34
CA PRO A 97 2.81 18.65 10.38
C PRO A 97 2.79 17.44 11.34
N ASN A 98 1.90 17.47 12.34
CA ASN A 98 1.53 16.29 13.10
C ASN A 98 0.01 16.16 13.13
N SER A 99 -0.54 15.61 12.06
CA SER A 99 -1.97 15.43 11.85
C SER A 99 -2.21 14.18 11.02
N ALA A 100 -3.09 13.31 11.48
CA ALA A 100 -3.44 12.10 10.76
C ALA A 100 -4.22 12.42 9.48
N ALA A 101 -4.01 11.60 8.45
CA ALA A 101 -4.90 11.56 7.29
C ALA A 101 -6.24 10.88 7.66
N SER A 102 -7.30 11.22 6.94
CA SER A 102 -8.57 10.49 7.01
C SER A 102 -8.42 9.11 6.39
N GLN A 103 -8.98 8.08 7.03
CA GLN A 103 -9.08 6.72 6.45
C GLN A 103 -10.31 6.53 5.56
N ASP A 104 -11.20 7.52 5.50
CA ASP A 104 -12.32 7.50 4.56
C ASP A 104 -11.83 7.93 3.15
N GLU A 105 -11.68 6.95 2.27
CA GLU A 105 -11.32 7.13 0.84
C GLU A 105 -12.35 7.98 0.05
N ASN A 106 -13.53 8.24 0.62
CA ASN A 106 -14.54 9.14 0.02
C ASN A 106 -14.48 10.56 0.59
N ASN A 107 -13.46 10.89 1.38
CA ASN A 107 -13.25 12.23 1.89
C ASN A 107 -12.36 13.03 0.92
N PRO A 108 -12.87 14.07 0.23
CA PRO A 108 -12.07 14.88 -0.70
C PRO A 108 -10.92 15.68 -0.06
N ASN A 109 -10.86 15.71 1.28
CA ASN A 109 -9.85 16.41 2.06
C ASN A 109 -9.03 15.42 2.91
N ALA A 110 -8.97 14.14 2.53
CA ALA A 110 -8.36 13.10 3.35
C ALA A 110 -6.90 13.39 3.72
N GLY A 111 -6.14 13.99 2.79
CA GLY A 111 -4.74 14.36 2.99
C GLY A 111 -4.49 15.81 3.43
N ASP A 112 -5.52 16.64 3.59
CA ASP A 112 -5.33 18.08 3.82
C ASP A 112 -4.63 18.33 5.17
N GLY A 113 -3.42 18.89 5.13
CA GLY A 113 -2.66 19.23 6.34
C GLY A 113 -2.08 18.03 7.08
N ALA A 114 -2.19 16.82 6.53
CA ALA A 114 -1.74 15.60 7.16
C ALA A 114 -0.22 15.36 7.02
N GLY A 115 0.34 14.63 7.97
CA GLY A 115 1.76 14.27 8.07
C GLY A 115 2.14 13.96 9.52
N ASP A 116 3.31 13.37 9.73
CA ASP A 116 3.70 12.80 11.03
C ASP A 116 5.18 13.09 11.35
N TYR A 117 5.47 14.35 11.68
CA TYR A 117 6.81 14.75 12.11
C TYR A 117 7.29 13.92 13.33
N TYR A 118 6.34 13.37 14.10
CA TYR A 118 6.68 12.53 15.24
C TYR A 118 7.33 11.22 14.79
N ALA A 119 6.72 10.48 13.87
CA ALA A 119 7.36 9.32 13.25
C ALA A 119 8.66 9.71 12.52
N ASP A 120 8.65 10.83 11.81
CA ASP A 120 9.77 11.25 10.97
C ASP A 120 11.02 11.56 11.77
N TYR A 121 10.95 12.46 12.76
CA TYR A 121 12.17 12.95 13.42
C TYR A 121 12.08 13.20 14.94
N ALA A 122 10.99 12.82 15.61
CA ALA A 122 10.85 13.05 17.06
C ALA A 122 10.63 11.79 17.92
N LYS A 123 10.17 10.68 17.35
CA LYS A 123 9.96 9.43 18.08
C LYS A 123 11.31 8.84 18.48
N THR A 124 11.56 8.70 19.77
CA THR A 124 12.79 8.05 20.28
C THR A 124 12.71 6.53 20.18
N PHE A 125 13.80 5.90 19.77
CA PHE A 125 13.97 4.46 19.67
C PHE A 125 14.88 3.94 20.80
N ALA A 126 14.49 2.82 21.40
CA ALA A 126 15.34 2.08 22.33
C ALA A 126 16.22 1.08 21.57
N ASN A 127 17.27 0.57 22.22
CA ASN A 127 18.20 -0.43 21.67
C ASN A 127 17.55 -1.65 20.98
N GLY A 128 16.33 -2.02 21.38
CA GLY A 128 15.55 -3.09 20.77
C GLY A 128 15.11 -2.80 19.34
N ASN A 129 14.87 -1.53 19.01
CA ASN A 129 14.25 -1.10 17.75
C ASN A 129 15.14 -0.19 16.89
N SER A 130 16.26 0.31 17.41
CA SER A 130 17.23 1.09 16.64
C SER A 130 18.15 0.21 15.77
N VAL A 131 18.63 0.77 14.65
CA VAL A 131 19.51 0.09 13.70
C VAL A 131 20.88 -0.17 14.31
N ASP A 132 21.43 0.80 15.03
CA ASP A 132 22.75 0.69 15.67
C ASP A 132 22.73 -0.03 17.03
N ASN A 133 21.55 -0.43 17.51
CA ASN A 133 21.30 -1.05 18.82
C ASN A 133 21.63 -0.13 20.01
N SER A 134 21.60 1.18 19.84
CA SER A 134 21.69 2.17 20.91
C SER A 134 20.31 2.74 21.28
N THR A 135 20.21 3.46 22.38
CA THR A 135 18.97 4.16 22.77
C THR A 135 19.14 5.63 22.47
N ASP A 136 18.16 6.22 21.77
CA ASP A 136 18.10 7.65 21.52
C ASP A 136 18.17 8.44 22.84
N THR A 137 18.99 9.47 22.83
CA THR A 137 19.20 10.34 23.98
C THR A 137 18.17 11.48 23.99
N TRP A 138 17.74 11.88 25.18
CA TRP A 138 16.66 12.87 25.34
C TRP A 138 16.94 14.25 24.73
N ASN A 139 18.21 14.58 24.46
CA ASN A 139 18.64 15.90 23.98
C ASN A 139 19.17 15.88 22.53
N GLN A 140 19.00 14.79 21.79
CA GLN A 140 19.37 14.78 20.38
C GLN A 140 18.34 15.55 19.54
N PRO A 141 18.79 16.40 18.59
CA PRO A 141 17.88 17.21 17.78
C PRO A 141 17.20 16.40 16.66
N LEU A 142 17.59 15.14 16.45
CA LEU A 142 17.05 14.25 15.43
C LEU A 142 16.83 12.87 16.05
N ALA A 143 15.60 12.39 16.05
CA ALA A 143 15.22 11.01 16.36
C ALA A 143 14.40 10.45 15.17
N GLY A 144 13.43 9.58 15.44
CA GLY A 144 12.47 9.13 14.43
C GLY A 144 13.10 8.26 13.34
N ASN A 145 12.31 7.98 12.31
CA ASN A 145 12.75 7.25 11.14
C ASN A 145 13.94 7.93 10.45
N PHE A 146 14.03 9.26 10.48
CA PHE A 146 15.11 10.03 9.87
C PHE A 146 16.46 9.73 10.54
N HIS A 147 16.51 9.67 11.88
CA HIS A 147 17.72 9.23 12.57
C HIS A 147 18.07 7.78 12.24
N GLN A 148 17.07 6.90 12.19
CA GLN A 148 17.28 5.49 11.87
C GLN A 148 17.74 5.26 10.41
N LEU A 149 17.30 6.10 9.47
CA LEU A 149 17.81 6.14 8.10
C LEU A 149 19.29 6.58 8.07
N GLN A 150 19.68 7.55 8.91
CA GLN A 150 21.07 7.96 9.05
C GLN A 150 21.95 6.81 9.55
N GLU A 151 21.51 6.08 10.57
CA GLU A 151 22.19 4.88 11.06
C GLU A 151 22.27 3.79 9.98
N LEU A 152 21.17 3.53 9.27
CA LEU A 152 21.13 2.53 8.21
C LEU A 152 22.13 2.87 7.09
N LYS A 153 22.20 4.12 6.65
CA LYS A 153 23.17 4.57 5.65
C LYS A 153 24.61 4.50 6.13
N ALA A 154 24.87 4.71 7.43
CA ALA A 154 26.20 4.54 8.00
C ALA A 154 26.67 3.08 7.90
N LYS A 155 25.75 2.12 8.07
CA LYS A 155 26.02 0.69 7.90
C LYS A 155 26.06 0.26 6.43
N TYR A 156 25.27 0.88 5.58
CA TYR A 156 25.12 0.58 4.15
C TYR A 156 25.44 1.80 3.27
N PRO A 157 26.72 2.18 3.12
CA PRO A 157 27.11 3.44 2.47
C PRO A 157 26.78 3.54 0.97
N LYS A 158 26.38 2.43 0.34
CA LYS A 158 25.91 2.40 -1.05
C LYS A 158 24.41 2.67 -1.18
N LEU A 159 23.63 2.44 -0.12
CA LEU A 159 22.20 2.68 -0.11
C LEU A 159 21.90 4.16 -0.24
N LYS A 160 21.02 4.50 -1.18
CA LYS A 160 20.50 5.85 -1.37
C LYS A 160 19.09 5.94 -0.82
N VAL A 161 18.78 7.04 -0.16
CA VAL A 161 17.43 7.26 0.40
C VAL A 161 16.80 8.45 -0.32
N LEU A 162 15.63 8.29 -0.93
CA LEU A 162 14.89 9.40 -1.53
C LEU A 162 13.67 9.71 -0.67
N MET A 163 13.33 10.99 -0.57
CA MET A 163 12.03 11.39 -0.01
C MET A 163 10.99 11.28 -1.11
N SER A 164 9.99 10.40 -0.95
CA SER A 164 8.85 10.35 -1.86
C SER A 164 7.81 11.38 -1.43
N ILE A 165 7.44 12.26 -2.36
CA ILE A 165 6.47 13.32 -2.15
C ILE A 165 5.17 12.91 -2.84
N GLY A 166 4.06 12.90 -2.12
CA GLY A 166 2.75 12.57 -2.66
C GLY A 166 2.26 11.18 -2.26
N GLY A 167 2.06 10.31 -3.25
CA GLY A 167 1.29 9.07 -3.13
C GLY A 167 -0.21 9.34 -3.29
N TRP A 168 -1.00 8.27 -3.22
CA TRP A 168 -2.44 8.28 -3.45
C TRP A 168 -3.18 9.41 -2.71
N THR A 169 -3.02 9.50 -1.39
CA THR A 169 -3.77 10.43 -0.54
C THR A 169 -3.22 11.87 -0.53
N TYR A 170 -1.92 12.08 -0.74
CA TYR A 170 -1.27 13.40 -0.64
C TYR A 170 -1.02 14.08 -1.99
N SER A 171 -1.65 13.58 -3.06
CA SER A 171 -1.48 14.11 -4.41
C SER A 171 -2.32 15.36 -4.74
N LYS A 172 -3.19 15.80 -3.82
CA LYS A 172 -4.23 16.79 -4.12
C LYS A 172 -3.72 18.11 -4.69
N TYR A 173 -2.60 18.61 -4.20
CA TYR A 173 -2.09 19.95 -4.50
C TYR A 173 -0.98 19.98 -5.56
N PHE A 174 -0.67 18.85 -6.22
CA PHE A 174 0.37 18.84 -7.24
C PHE A 174 0.05 19.78 -8.42
N SER A 175 -1.21 19.80 -8.88
CA SER A 175 -1.62 20.70 -9.97
C SER A 175 -1.37 22.17 -9.61
N ASP A 176 -1.59 22.55 -8.34
CA ASP A 176 -1.37 23.92 -7.85
C ASP A 176 0.11 24.28 -7.80
N VAL A 177 0.97 23.42 -7.23
CA VAL A 177 2.41 23.69 -7.16
C VAL A 177 3.07 23.64 -8.55
N ALA A 178 2.49 22.91 -9.50
CA ALA A 178 3.02 22.78 -10.85
C ALA A 178 2.58 23.90 -11.81
N THR A 179 1.55 24.68 -11.45
CA THR A 179 0.77 25.54 -12.36
C THR A 179 1.57 26.56 -13.16
N ASN A 180 2.62 27.14 -12.58
CA ASN A 180 3.49 28.11 -13.26
C ASN A 180 4.91 28.12 -12.65
N ASP A 181 5.81 28.86 -13.29
CA ASP A 181 7.23 28.93 -12.91
C ASP A 181 7.46 29.37 -11.45
N ALA A 182 6.71 30.37 -10.98
CA ALA A 182 6.85 30.88 -9.62
C ALA A 182 6.37 29.86 -8.57
N ALA A 183 5.23 29.20 -8.83
CA ALA A 183 4.70 28.15 -7.97
C ALA A 183 5.68 26.97 -7.87
N ARG A 184 6.20 26.50 -9.02
CA ARG A 184 7.18 25.40 -9.06
C ARG A 184 8.44 25.74 -8.29
N LYS A 185 9.02 26.92 -8.52
CA LYS A 185 10.24 27.36 -7.83
C LYS A 185 10.03 27.45 -6.32
N LYS A 186 8.88 27.99 -5.88
CA LYS A 186 8.53 28.09 -4.45
C LYS A 186 8.46 26.70 -3.82
N PHE A 187 7.70 25.79 -4.44
CA PHE A 187 7.52 24.43 -3.95
C PHE A 187 8.85 23.67 -3.92
N VAL A 188 9.55 23.56 -5.05
CA VAL A 188 10.82 22.83 -5.16
C VAL A 188 11.87 23.40 -4.20
N SER A 189 11.98 24.73 -4.08
CA SER A 189 12.91 25.34 -3.14
C SER A 189 12.61 24.96 -1.69
N SER A 190 11.33 24.87 -1.30
CA SER A 190 10.96 24.48 0.05
C SER A 190 11.34 23.03 0.36
N CYS A 191 11.13 22.12 -0.60
CA CYS A 191 11.47 20.71 -0.46
C CYS A 191 13.00 20.51 -0.40
N VAL A 192 13.76 21.16 -1.29
CA VAL A 192 15.23 21.13 -1.27
C VAL A 192 15.78 21.69 0.04
N ASP A 193 15.21 22.78 0.56
CA ASP A 193 15.65 23.36 1.83
C ASP A 193 15.41 22.41 3.02
N MET A 194 14.22 21.82 3.08
CA MET A 194 13.82 20.92 4.16
C MET A 194 14.61 19.61 4.14
N PHE A 195 14.58 18.88 3.03
CA PHE A 195 15.06 17.48 2.99
C PHE A 195 16.50 17.34 2.50
N ILE A 196 16.96 18.17 1.56
CA ILE A 196 18.34 18.07 1.05
C ILE A 196 19.31 18.85 1.93
N LYS A 197 18.99 20.12 2.24
CA LYS A 197 19.81 20.90 3.18
C LYS A 197 19.58 20.49 4.63
N GLY A 198 18.48 19.79 4.91
CA GLY A 198 18.18 19.21 6.22
C GLY A 198 17.61 20.20 7.23
N ASN A 199 17.00 21.30 6.78
CA ASN A 199 16.40 22.31 7.65
C ASN A 199 15.00 21.87 8.10
N LEU A 200 14.94 20.86 8.98
CA LEU A 200 13.68 20.36 9.51
C LEU A 200 13.03 21.40 10.43
N PRO A 201 11.70 21.57 10.42
CA PRO A 201 11.04 22.51 11.33
C PRO A 201 11.30 22.16 12.80
N ALA A 202 11.67 23.17 13.60
CA ALA A 202 11.89 22.99 15.03
C ALA A 202 10.54 22.82 15.76
N GLN A 203 10.23 21.59 16.20
CA GLN A 203 8.96 21.22 16.81
C GLN A 203 9.19 20.18 17.92
N GLY A 204 8.53 20.35 19.07
CA GLY A 204 8.60 19.37 20.17
C GLY A 204 9.99 19.14 20.77
N GLY A 205 10.95 20.04 20.54
CA GLY A 205 12.35 19.88 20.96
C GLY A 205 13.27 19.20 19.93
N TYR A 206 12.73 18.83 18.76
CA TYR A 206 13.44 18.20 17.66
C TYR A 206 13.45 19.09 16.42
N GLY A 207 14.27 18.76 15.43
CA GLY A 207 14.47 19.55 14.21
C GLY A 207 15.39 20.75 14.41
N GLY A 208 15.45 21.61 13.40
CA GLY A 208 16.35 22.75 13.33
C GLY A 208 17.17 22.79 12.04
N ALA A 209 17.94 23.87 11.88
CA ALA A 209 18.78 24.05 10.69
C ALA A 209 19.82 22.93 10.57
N GLY A 210 19.82 22.25 9.41
CA GLY A 210 20.78 21.19 9.08
C GLY A 210 20.65 19.88 9.86
N THR A 211 19.65 19.70 10.71
CA THR A 211 19.52 18.47 11.52
C THR A 211 19.24 17.23 10.68
N GLY A 212 18.53 17.37 9.56
CA GLY A 212 18.28 16.29 8.60
C GLY A 212 19.35 16.12 7.51
N LYS A 213 20.47 16.86 7.59
CA LYS A 213 21.41 16.96 6.47
C LYS A 213 22.08 15.61 6.16
N GLY A 214 22.03 15.21 4.90
CA GLY A 214 22.71 14.00 4.41
C GLY A 214 21.89 12.70 4.51
N ILE A 215 20.68 12.78 5.05
CA ILE A 215 19.73 11.66 5.10
C ILE A 215 19.24 11.35 3.69
N PHE A 216 18.74 12.36 2.98
CA PHE A 216 18.18 12.19 1.64
C PHE A 216 19.22 12.43 0.53
N ASP A 217 19.24 11.53 -0.44
CA ASP A 217 20.04 11.56 -1.67
C ASP A 217 19.24 12.05 -2.89
N GLY A 218 18.03 12.57 -2.68
CA GLY A 218 17.18 13.08 -3.74
C GLY A 218 15.69 12.99 -3.41
N PHE A 219 14.87 13.09 -4.46
CA PHE A 219 13.42 13.03 -4.37
C PHE A 219 12.84 11.98 -5.29
N ASP A 220 11.70 11.48 -4.90
CA ASP A 220 10.78 10.71 -5.70
C ASP A 220 9.45 11.47 -5.77
N ILE A 221 8.85 11.57 -6.96
CA ILE A 221 7.65 12.39 -7.21
C ILE A 221 6.47 11.51 -7.58
N ASP A 222 5.56 11.34 -6.64
CA ASP A 222 4.45 10.40 -6.73
C ASP A 222 3.13 11.18 -6.85
N TRP A 223 2.95 11.83 -8.01
CA TRP A 223 1.72 12.54 -8.33
C TRP A 223 0.71 11.59 -8.96
N GLU A 224 -0.38 11.34 -8.24
CA GLU A 224 -1.48 10.47 -8.64
C GLU A 224 -2.79 11.25 -8.88
N TYR A 225 -3.10 11.74 -10.08
CA TYR A 225 -2.29 11.72 -11.30
C TYR A 225 -2.36 13.08 -12.02
N PRO A 226 -1.35 13.46 -12.81
CA PRO A 226 -1.48 14.55 -13.78
C PRO A 226 -2.73 14.36 -14.64
N GLY A 227 -3.58 15.39 -14.72
CA GLY A 227 -4.84 15.33 -15.48
C GLY A 227 -6.01 14.70 -14.72
N GLY A 228 -5.80 14.22 -13.49
CA GLY A 228 -6.83 13.72 -12.59
C GLY A 228 -7.03 12.19 -12.61
N GLY A 229 -8.12 11.75 -11.97
CA GLY A 229 -8.47 10.32 -11.85
C GLY A 229 -7.66 9.55 -10.79
N GLY A 230 -7.04 10.25 -9.83
CA GLY A 230 -6.52 9.69 -8.60
C GLY A 230 -7.52 9.82 -7.45
N HIS A 231 -7.02 9.93 -6.22
CA HIS A 231 -7.85 10.08 -5.01
C HIS A 231 -8.87 11.23 -5.13
N LEU A 232 -10.02 11.04 -4.49
CA LEU A 232 -11.10 12.02 -4.51
C LEU A 232 -10.63 13.38 -3.98
N GLY A 233 -11.03 14.45 -4.67
CA GLY A 233 -10.68 15.82 -4.28
C GLY A 233 -9.35 16.33 -4.84
N ASN A 234 -8.57 15.48 -5.53
CA ASN A 234 -7.35 15.93 -6.20
C ASN A 234 -7.66 17.05 -7.20
N HIS A 235 -6.86 18.12 -7.15
CA HIS A 235 -6.95 19.17 -8.14
C HIS A 235 -6.32 18.69 -9.45
N ALA A 236 -6.92 19.11 -10.56
CA ALA A 236 -6.45 18.75 -11.89
C ALA A 236 -6.60 19.92 -12.86
N SER A 237 -5.71 19.98 -13.83
CA SER A 237 -5.69 20.98 -14.90
C SER A 237 -5.45 20.30 -16.25
N PRO A 238 -6.07 20.81 -17.34
CA PRO A 238 -5.69 20.39 -18.69
C PRO A 238 -4.21 20.61 -19.03
N ASN A 239 -3.51 21.48 -18.28
CA ASN A 239 -2.09 21.78 -18.45
C ASN A 239 -1.18 20.85 -17.62
N ASP A 240 -1.72 19.94 -16.81
CA ASP A 240 -0.93 19.08 -15.92
C ASP A 240 0.12 18.27 -16.68
N LYS A 241 -0.18 17.87 -17.92
CA LYS A 241 0.77 17.15 -18.79
C LYS A 241 2.09 17.90 -18.97
N GLN A 242 2.02 19.18 -19.33
CA GLN A 242 3.22 20.01 -19.51
C GLN A 242 3.76 20.50 -18.17
N ASN A 243 2.89 20.75 -17.19
CA ASN A 243 3.28 21.22 -15.87
C ASN A 243 4.07 20.17 -15.09
N PHE A 244 3.75 18.89 -15.23
CA PHE A 244 4.52 17.81 -14.62
C PHE A 244 5.94 17.75 -15.18
N THR A 245 6.11 17.80 -16.51
CA THR A 245 7.44 17.90 -17.14
C THR A 245 8.23 19.11 -16.63
N ALA A 246 7.57 20.26 -16.52
CA ALA A 246 8.21 21.48 -16.03
C ALA A 246 8.56 21.40 -14.53
N LEU A 247 7.78 20.67 -13.73
CA LEU A 247 8.06 20.40 -12.31
C LEU A 247 9.30 19.51 -12.16
N LEU A 248 9.38 18.42 -12.93
CA LEU A 248 10.56 17.54 -12.94
C LEU A 248 11.83 18.28 -13.40
N ALA A 249 11.70 19.15 -14.40
CA ALA A 249 12.80 20.00 -14.85
C ALA A 249 13.28 20.95 -13.74
N GLU A 250 12.37 21.54 -12.97
CA GLU A 250 12.71 22.44 -11.86
C GLU A 250 13.38 21.69 -10.71
N PHE A 251 12.87 20.52 -10.31
CA PHE A 251 13.54 19.65 -9.34
C PHE A 251 14.97 19.31 -9.79
N ARG A 252 15.14 18.86 -11.04
CA ARG A 252 16.47 18.53 -11.59
C ARG A 252 17.40 19.75 -11.56
N ASN A 253 16.91 20.94 -11.92
CA ASN A 253 17.71 22.16 -11.90
C ASN A 253 18.22 22.51 -10.49
N GLN A 254 17.34 22.51 -9.49
CA GLN A 254 17.73 22.84 -8.11
C GLN A 254 18.60 21.74 -7.48
N LEU A 255 18.32 20.47 -7.76
CA LEU A 255 19.15 19.35 -7.33
C LEU A 255 20.56 19.40 -7.95
N ASN A 256 20.69 19.78 -9.23
CA ASN A 256 22.00 19.97 -9.85
C ASN A 256 22.77 21.15 -9.24
N THR A 257 22.06 22.24 -8.92
CA THR A 257 22.65 23.41 -8.26
C THR A 257 23.16 23.06 -6.87
N GLN A 258 22.32 22.45 -6.03
CA GLN A 258 22.70 22.02 -4.69
C GLN A 258 23.77 20.92 -4.73
N GLY A 259 23.65 19.97 -5.66
CA GLY A 259 24.63 18.91 -5.88
C GLY A 259 26.01 19.45 -6.26
N SER A 260 26.07 20.49 -7.10
CA SER A 260 27.33 21.15 -7.44
C SER A 260 27.98 21.81 -6.22
N ALA A 261 27.18 22.39 -5.31
CA ALA A 261 27.68 22.96 -4.06
C ALA A 261 28.17 21.89 -3.07
N ASP A 262 27.51 20.73 -3.03
CA ASP A 262 27.85 19.63 -2.11
C ASP A 262 28.87 18.62 -2.68
N GLY A 263 29.24 18.74 -3.96
CA GLY A 263 30.08 17.77 -4.67
C GLY A 263 29.39 16.41 -4.89
N LYS A 264 28.07 16.41 -5.10
CA LYS A 264 27.23 15.21 -5.24
C LYS A 264 26.28 15.30 -6.43
N THR A 265 25.82 14.16 -6.91
CA THR A 265 24.68 14.07 -7.83
C THR A 265 23.50 13.51 -7.06
N TYR A 266 22.48 14.35 -6.83
CA TYR A 266 21.23 13.92 -6.23
C TYR A 266 20.34 13.21 -7.26
N ALA A 267 19.66 12.15 -6.83
CA ALA A 267 18.73 11.42 -7.66
C ALA A 267 17.37 12.14 -7.75
N LEU A 268 16.67 11.90 -8.84
CA LEU A 268 15.27 12.30 -9.01
C LEU A 268 14.55 11.12 -9.65
N SER A 269 13.54 10.58 -9.00
CA SER A 269 12.66 9.56 -9.56
C SER A 269 11.20 10.04 -9.56
N ALA A 270 10.32 9.19 -10.07
CA ALA A 270 8.89 9.38 -9.99
C ALA A 270 8.21 8.01 -10.08
N ALA A 271 7.24 7.74 -9.20
CA ALA A 271 6.23 6.73 -9.47
C ALA A 271 5.31 7.23 -10.58
N LEU A 272 5.14 6.41 -11.61
CA LEU A 272 4.40 6.77 -12.81
C LEU A 272 3.16 5.87 -12.98
N PRO A 273 2.07 6.35 -13.61
CA PRO A 273 0.90 5.52 -13.83
C PRO A 273 1.18 4.37 -14.82
N ALA A 274 0.51 3.23 -14.66
CA ALA A 274 0.59 2.12 -15.63
C ALA A 274 -0.58 2.08 -16.63
N GLY A 275 -1.70 2.77 -16.36
CA GLY A 275 -2.85 2.81 -17.26
C GLY A 275 -2.69 3.82 -18.40
N GLN A 276 -2.92 3.42 -19.65
CA GLN A 276 -2.76 4.28 -20.83
C GLN A 276 -3.63 5.55 -20.76
N ASP A 277 -4.79 5.47 -20.13
CA ASP A 277 -5.69 6.59 -19.87
C ASP A 277 -5.12 7.64 -18.89
N LYS A 278 -4.07 7.29 -18.14
CA LYS A 278 -3.28 8.19 -17.30
C LYS A 278 -1.96 8.56 -17.98
N ILE A 279 -1.27 7.60 -18.62
CA ILE A 279 0.00 7.83 -19.34
C ILE A 279 -0.16 8.88 -20.44
N GLN A 280 -1.33 9.00 -21.07
CA GLN A 280 -1.62 10.07 -22.05
C GLN A 280 -1.40 11.50 -21.51
N TYR A 281 -1.42 11.68 -20.19
CA TYR A 281 -1.13 12.95 -19.51
C TYR A 281 0.35 13.09 -19.11
N ILE A 282 1.24 12.25 -19.63
CA ILE A 282 2.68 12.34 -19.41
C ILE A 282 3.39 12.63 -20.75
N GLU A 283 4.36 13.56 -20.76
CA GLU A 283 5.25 13.74 -21.91
C GLU A 283 6.38 12.71 -21.84
N THR A 284 6.05 11.46 -22.14
CA THR A 284 6.95 10.29 -22.02
C THR A 284 8.28 10.47 -22.77
N ASP A 285 8.26 11.24 -23.85
CA ASP A 285 9.41 11.55 -24.73
C ASP A 285 10.34 12.62 -24.14
N LYS A 286 9.90 13.32 -23.08
CA LYS A 286 10.64 14.45 -22.49
C LYS A 286 11.15 14.17 -21.09
N ILE A 287 10.35 13.51 -20.25
CA ILE A 287 10.64 13.43 -18.80
C ILE A 287 11.88 12.58 -18.47
N GLY A 288 12.24 11.60 -19.31
CA GLY A 288 13.37 10.69 -19.07
C GLY A 288 14.75 11.37 -18.99
N GLN A 289 14.88 12.60 -19.48
CA GLN A 289 16.11 13.39 -19.36
C GLN A 289 16.33 13.96 -17.95
N TYR A 290 15.26 14.15 -17.17
CA TYR A 290 15.32 14.72 -15.82
C TYR A 290 15.43 13.63 -14.76
N LEU A 291 14.83 12.46 -15.01
CA LEU A 291 14.78 11.37 -14.05
C LEU A 291 16.07 10.54 -14.07
N THR A 292 16.50 10.11 -12.90
CA THR A 292 17.50 9.05 -12.71
C THR A 292 16.90 7.72 -13.15
N PHE A 293 15.70 7.41 -12.65
CA PHE A 293 14.87 6.26 -13.03
C PHE A 293 13.38 6.64 -12.84
N ALA A 294 12.48 5.82 -13.37
CA ALA A 294 11.05 5.92 -13.15
C ALA A 294 10.48 4.56 -12.76
N ASP A 295 9.47 4.59 -11.90
CA ASP A 295 8.85 3.42 -11.28
C ASP A 295 7.36 3.36 -11.68
N PRO A 296 7.01 2.86 -12.89
CA PRO A 296 5.61 2.66 -13.26
C PRO A 296 4.91 1.70 -12.29
N MET A 297 3.85 2.17 -11.64
CA MET A 297 2.99 1.44 -10.71
C MET A 297 2.20 0.37 -11.44
N THR A 298 2.92 -0.68 -11.81
CA THR A 298 2.49 -1.79 -12.66
C THR A 298 1.67 -2.83 -11.89
N TYR A 299 0.90 -2.33 -10.93
CA TYR A 299 -0.02 -3.03 -10.05
C TYR A 299 -1.31 -2.20 -9.99
N ASP A 300 -2.28 -2.58 -9.15
CA ASP A 300 -3.55 -1.86 -9.02
C ASP A 300 -4.40 -1.76 -10.29
N MET A 301 -4.20 -2.68 -11.22
CA MET A 301 -4.94 -2.69 -12.49
C MET A 301 -6.40 -3.13 -12.31
N HIS A 302 -6.67 -3.96 -11.30
CA HIS A 302 -7.99 -4.45 -10.91
C HIS A 302 -8.05 -4.66 -9.39
N GLY A 303 -9.23 -4.47 -8.78
CA GLY A 303 -9.33 -4.50 -7.32
C GLY A 303 -10.73 -4.36 -6.76
N GLY A 304 -10.82 -4.25 -5.43
CA GLY A 304 -12.08 -4.25 -4.68
C GLY A 304 -13.06 -3.12 -5.03
N TRP A 305 -12.62 -2.07 -5.74
CA TRP A 305 -13.50 -1.04 -6.30
C TRP A 305 -14.44 -1.59 -7.39
N GLU A 306 -14.05 -2.68 -8.07
CA GLU A 306 -14.93 -3.49 -8.91
C GLU A 306 -15.72 -4.45 -8.02
N ALA A 307 -16.61 -3.91 -7.18
CA ALA A 307 -17.18 -4.66 -6.05
C ALA A 307 -17.89 -5.97 -6.47
N GLN A 308 -18.57 -5.99 -7.61
CA GLN A 308 -19.25 -7.18 -8.14
C GLN A 308 -18.36 -8.03 -9.08
N GLY A 309 -17.07 -7.71 -9.13
CA GLY A 309 -16.14 -8.25 -10.10
C GLY A 309 -16.42 -7.72 -11.52
N PRO A 310 -16.01 -8.48 -12.56
CA PRO A 310 -15.38 -9.79 -12.47
C PRO A 310 -14.02 -9.74 -11.76
N THR A 311 -13.70 -10.77 -10.99
CA THR A 311 -12.37 -10.95 -10.40
C THR A 311 -11.30 -10.94 -11.50
N ASN A 312 -10.18 -10.27 -11.24
CA ASN A 312 -9.16 -10.09 -12.25
C ASN A 312 -7.77 -9.93 -11.61
N HIS A 313 -6.73 -9.93 -12.43
CA HIS A 313 -5.35 -9.77 -11.99
C HIS A 313 -5.05 -8.30 -11.69
N GLN A 314 -4.49 -7.99 -10.53
CA GLN A 314 -4.08 -6.62 -10.23
C GLN A 314 -2.76 -6.23 -10.91
N THR A 315 -1.98 -7.20 -11.37
CA THR A 315 -0.62 -6.97 -11.91
C THR A 315 -0.22 -7.95 -13.04
N PRO A 316 -1.07 -8.13 -14.07
CA PRO A 316 -0.79 -9.07 -15.16
C PRO A 316 0.39 -8.59 -16.04
N VAL A 317 1.31 -9.50 -16.39
CA VAL A 317 2.40 -9.19 -17.33
C VAL A 317 1.83 -8.87 -18.70
N TYR A 318 0.91 -9.71 -19.18
CA TYR A 318 0.25 -9.59 -20.48
C TYR A 318 -1.26 -9.58 -20.34
N GLN A 319 -1.95 -9.03 -21.34
CA GLN A 319 -3.40 -9.11 -21.44
C GLN A 319 -3.86 -10.56 -21.65
N ASN A 320 -4.92 -10.98 -20.93
CA ASN A 320 -5.58 -12.24 -21.20
C ASN A 320 -6.68 -12.03 -22.25
N PRO A 321 -6.72 -12.79 -23.37
CA PRO A 321 -7.80 -12.70 -24.35
C PRO A 321 -9.19 -13.03 -23.79
N ASN A 322 -9.26 -13.78 -22.68
CA ASN A 322 -10.51 -14.10 -21.97
C ASN A 322 -10.83 -13.13 -20.84
N ASP A 323 -10.00 -12.12 -20.62
CA ASP A 323 -10.36 -11.04 -19.71
C ASP A 323 -11.74 -10.49 -20.16
N PRO A 324 -12.72 -10.39 -19.27
CA PRO A 324 -14.07 -9.94 -19.60
C PRO A 324 -14.26 -8.41 -19.52
N MET A 325 -13.28 -7.67 -19.00
CA MET A 325 -13.35 -6.21 -18.84
C MET A 325 -13.45 -5.49 -20.18
N ASN A 326 -13.95 -4.26 -20.16
CA ASN A 326 -13.94 -3.44 -21.36
C ASN A 326 -12.53 -2.93 -21.63
N ASN A 327 -12.25 -2.64 -22.89
CA ASN A 327 -11.04 -1.91 -23.27
C ASN A 327 -11.04 -0.52 -22.61
N VAL A 328 -9.85 -0.04 -22.27
CA VAL A 328 -9.62 1.26 -21.66
C VAL A 328 -9.79 2.34 -22.74
N PRO A 329 -10.80 3.22 -22.65
CA PRO A 329 -10.98 4.29 -23.63
C PRO A 329 -9.81 5.29 -23.60
N PRO A 330 -9.52 5.99 -24.71
CA PRO A 330 -10.16 5.89 -26.03
C PRO A 330 -9.68 4.72 -26.90
N GLY A 331 -8.68 3.96 -26.45
CA GLY A 331 -8.09 2.87 -27.23
C GLY A 331 -8.79 1.52 -27.11
N ASN A 332 -8.08 0.47 -27.52
CA ASN A 332 -8.60 -0.89 -27.64
C ASN A 332 -7.84 -1.91 -26.78
N ALA A 333 -7.02 -1.44 -25.84
CA ALA A 333 -6.22 -2.28 -24.96
C ALA A 333 -6.79 -2.32 -23.55
N LYS A 334 -6.42 -3.36 -22.80
CA LYS A 334 -6.68 -3.48 -21.35
C LYS A 334 -5.40 -3.21 -20.57
N TYR A 335 -5.54 -3.04 -19.26
CA TYR A 335 -4.38 -2.88 -18.40
C TYR A 335 -3.52 -4.14 -18.37
N SER A 336 -2.23 -3.96 -18.64
CA SER A 336 -1.18 -4.94 -18.40
C SER A 336 0.17 -4.24 -18.34
N ILE A 337 1.16 -4.90 -17.76
CA ILE A 337 2.55 -4.41 -17.70
C ILE A 337 3.09 -4.17 -19.11
N ASP A 338 2.84 -5.08 -20.04
CA ASP A 338 3.33 -4.98 -21.41
C ASP A 338 2.80 -3.73 -22.13
N GLU A 339 1.52 -3.43 -21.94
CA GLU A 339 0.93 -2.19 -22.48
C GLU A 339 1.51 -0.93 -21.84
N ALA A 340 1.70 -0.92 -20.51
CA ALA A 340 2.31 0.21 -19.82
C ALA A 340 3.74 0.47 -20.33
N VAL A 341 4.55 -0.58 -20.41
CA VAL A 341 5.94 -0.50 -20.89
C VAL A 341 5.99 -0.02 -22.34
N LYS A 342 5.17 -0.59 -23.24
CA LYS A 342 5.07 -0.11 -24.63
C LYS A 342 4.66 1.35 -24.70
N ALA A 343 3.67 1.77 -23.94
CA ALA A 343 3.20 3.16 -23.94
C ALA A 343 4.33 4.13 -23.57
N TYR A 344 5.14 3.81 -22.55
CA TYR A 344 6.29 4.64 -22.18
C TYR A 344 7.42 4.62 -23.23
N THR A 345 7.79 3.44 -23.72
CA THR A 345 9.00 3.32 -24.55
C THR A 345 8.75 3.54 -26.04
N VAL A 346 7.69 2.95 -26.58
CA VAL A 346 7.36 2.98 -28.02
C VAL A 346 6.27 4.02 -28.33
N GLY A 347 5.32 4.20 -27.41
CA GLY A 347 4.16 5.05 -27.60
C GLY A 347 2.92 4.27 -28.06
N ASP A 348 1.77 4.91 -27.93
CA ASP A 348 0.49 4.39 -28.39
C ASP A 348 -0.35 5.53 -28.97
N SER A 349 -0.51 5.51 -30.30
CA SER A 349 -1.25 6.53 -31.04
C SER A 349 -2.75 6.52 -30.74
N SER A 350 -3.30 5.39 -30.28
CA SER A 350 -4.72 5.28 -29.88
C SER A 350 -5.03 6.17 -28.67
N TYR A 351 -4.04 6.41 -27.82
CA TYR A 351 -4.13 7.26 -26.62
C TYR A 351 -3.37 8.59 -26.78
N GLY A 352 -2.76 8.86 -27.94
CA GLY A 352 -1.94 10.06 -28.15
C GLY A 352 -0.66 10.09 -27.31
N ILE A 353 -0.11 8.91 -26.97
CA ILE A 353 1.11 8.76 -26.17
C ILE A 353 2.31 8.71 -27.13
N PRO A 354 3.30 9.61 -26.97
CA PRO A 354 4.42 9.71 -27.92
C PRO A 354 5.49 8.62 -27.75
N GLY A 355 5.56 7.94 -26.60
CA GLY A 355 6.64 7.00 -26.30
C GLY A 355 7.96 7.72 -25.98
N GLY A 356 9.09 7.07 -26.26
CA GLY A 356 10.42 7.69 -26.19
C GLY A 356 11.09 7.67 -24.81
N PHE A 357 10.44 7.12 -23.77
CA PHE A 357 11.10 6.97 -22.48
C PHE A 357 12.21 5.90 -22.55
N PRO A 358 13.42 6.16 -22.02
CA PRO A 358 14.51 5.18 -22.06
C PRO A 358 14.18 3.91 -21.25
N ALA A 359 14.08 2.75 -21.91
CA ALA A 359 13.74 1.48 -21.27
C ALA A 359 14.66 1.15 -20.08
N ASN A 360 15.97 1.40 -20.20
CA ASN A 360 16.96 1.16 -19.15
C ASN A 360 16.84 2.09 -17.92
N LYS A 361 15.92 3.05 -17.93
CA LYS A 361 15.55 3.88 -16.77
C LYS A 361 14.17 3.52 -16.20
N LEU A 362 13.44 2.61 -16.82
CA LEU A 362 12.11 2.20 -16.41
C LEU A 362 12.22 0.92 -15.56
N ASN A 363 11.75 0.94 -14.33
CA ASN A 363 11.80 -0.24 -13.46
C ASN A 363 10.47 -1.02 -13.49
N MET A 364 10.52 -2.30 -13.11
CA MET A 364 9.35 -3.15 -12.96
C MET A 364 8.76 -3.05 -11.55
N GLY A 365 7.48 -2.74 -11.43
CA GLY A 365 6.76 -2.69 -10.16
C GLY A 365 6.26 -4.07 -9.71
N VAL A 366 6.44 -4.34 -8.43
CA VAL A 366 6.03 -5.60 -7.79
C VAL A 366 5.29 -5.29 -6.48
N PRO A 367 3.97 -5.57 -6.39
CA PRO A 367 3.22 -5.35 -5.16
C PRO A 367 3.52 -6.48 -4.17
N LEU A 368 3.73 -6.12 -2.90
CA LEU A 368 3.86 -7.06 -1.78
C LEU A 368 2.53 -7.24 -1.02
N TYR A 369 1.46 -6.66 -1.55
CA TYR A 369 0.08 -6.80 -1.11
C TYR A 369 -0.79 -7.40 -2.22
N TYR A 370 -2.02 -7.75 -1.84
CA TYR A 370 -2.98 -8.46 -2.66
C TYR A 370 -4.28 -7.68 -2.77
N ARG A 371 -4.91 -7.79 -3.95
CA ARG A 371 -6.26 -7.31 -4.19
C ARG A 371 -7.22 -8.48 -4.28
N GLY A 372 -8.41 -8.36 -3.70
CA GLY A 372 -9.30 -9.51 -3.59
C GLY A 372 -10.78 -9.26 -3.46
N TRP A 373 -11.53 -10.33 -3.71
CA TRP A 373 -12.99 -10.39 -3.73
C TRP A 373 -13.49 -11.62 -2.97
N THR A 374 -14.73 -11.57 -2.50
CA THR A 374 -15.39 -12.67 -1.78
C THR A 374 -16.71 -13.08 -2.43
N GLY A 375 -17.24 -14.23 -2.03
CA GLY A 375 -18.44 -14.81 -2.64
C GLY A 375 -18.22 -15.22 -4.10
N VAL A 376 -16.99 -15.61 -4.43
CA VAL A 376 -16.57 -15.94 -5.79
C VAL A 376 -16.76 -17.43 -6.02
N ALA A 377 -17.59 -17.80 -7.01
CA ALA A 377 -17.75 -19.18 -7.42
C ALA A 377 -16.50 -19.69 -8.14
N ALA A 378 -16.20 -20.98 -8.04
CA ALA A 378 -14.98 -21.54 -8.65
C ALA A 378 -14.95 -21.40 -10.18
N GLY A 379 -16.10 -21.49 -10.86
CA GLY A 379 -16.14 -21.48 -12.32
C GLY A 379 -15.24 -22.56 -12.93
N ALA A 380 -14.72 -22.30 -14.14
CA ALA A 380 -13.77 -23.21 -14.80
C ALA A 380 -12.31 -23.00 -14.35
N ASN A 381 -11.99 -21.82 -13.80
CA ASN A 381 -10.63 -21.36 -13.53
C ASN A 381 -10.47 -20.86 -12.09
N HIS A 382 -11.04 -21.58 -11.13
CA HIS A 382 -10.84 -21.34 -9.70
C HIS A 382 -11.02 -19.86 -9.30
N GLY A 383 -12.16 -19.30 -9.68
CA GLY A 383 -12.54 -17.94 -9.35
C GLY A 383 -11.99 -16.86 -10.27
N LEU A 384 -11.15 -17.15 -11.26
CA LEU A 384 -10.68 -16.14 -12.24
C LEU A 384 -11.79 -15.72 -13.21
N PHE A 385 -11.94 -14.41 -13.42
CA PHE A 385 -12.98 -13.78 -14.27
C PHE A 385 -14.41 -14.13 -13.88
N GLN A 386 -14.64 -14.35 -12.59
CA GLN A 386 -15.97 -14.69 -12.05
C GLN A 386 -16.59 -13.48 -11.36
N PRO A 387 -17.93 -13.36 -11.34
CA PRO A 387 -18.61 -12.38 -10.48
C PRO A 387 -18.26 -12.59 -9.00
N ALA A 388 -18.35 -11.50 -8.25
CA ALA A 388 -18.15 -11.48 -6.80
C ALA A 388 -19.36 -10.88 -6.08
N SER A 389 -19.50 -11.16 -4.78
CA SER A 389 -20.50 -10.47 -3.95
C SER A 389 -20.00 -9.13 -3.41
N GLY A 390 -18.69 -8.91 -3.41
CA GLY A 390 -18.05 -7.73 -2.83
C GLY A 390 -16.52 -7.87 -2.77
N PRO A 391 -15.82 -6.78 -2.39
CA PRO A 391 -14.41 -6.88 -2.01
C PRO A 391 -14.25 -7.84 -0.82
N ALA A 392 -13.15 -8.60 -0.81
CA ALA A 392 -12.85 -9.48 0.31
C ALA A 392 -12.62 -8.68 1.59
N GLN A 393 -12.84 -9.27 2.76
CA GLN A 393 -12.64 -8.55 4.02
C GLN A 393 -11.18 -8.11 4.15
N GLY A 394 -10.95 -6.84 4.50
CA GLY A 394 -9.63 -6.31 4.83
C GLY A 394 -9.04 -6.96 6.09
N ALA A 395 -7.85 -6.51 6.50
CA ALA A 395 -7.21 -6.97 7.72
C ALA A 395 -6.60 -5.79 8.51
N PRO A 396 -6.36 -5.94 9.83
CA PRO A 396 -6.01 -4.81 10.67
C PRO A 396 -4.71 -4.09 10.27
N ASN A 397 -3.70 -4.81 9.79
CA ASN A 397 -2.42 -4.21 9.43
C ASN A 397 -2.48 -3.49 8.09
N SER A 398 -3.39 -3.91 7.19
CA SER A 398 -3.79 -3.17 5.97
C SER A 398 -4.88 -2.13 6.19
N GLY A 399 -5.08 -1.65 7.42
CA GLY A 399 -6.03 -0.58 7.72
C GLY A 399 -7.50 -0.98 7.64
N ASN A 400 -7.81 -2.27 7.63
CA ASN A 400 -9.16 -2.83 7.42
C ASN A 400 -9.82 -2.39 6.10
N VAL A 401 -9.01 -2.07 5.08
CA VAL A 401 -9.52 -1.73 3.75
C VAL A 401 -10.00 -3.00 3.05
N ASN A 402 -11.31 -3.10 2.80
CA ASN A 402 -11.86 -4.24 2.08
C ASN A 402 -11.27 -4.34 0.68
N GLY A 403 -10.89 -5.56 0.32
CA GLY A 403 -10.26 -5.92 -0.94
C GLY A 403 -8.74 -5.75 -0.93
N VAL A 404 -8.12 -5.40 0.21
CA VAL A 404 -6.67 -5.25 0.34
C VAL A 404 -6.16 -6.05 1.55
N ARG A 405 -5.13 -6.86 1.31
CA ARG A 405 -4.36 -7.52 2.38
C ARG A 405 -2.89 -7.62 2.00
N MET A 406 -2.02 -7.52 2.99
CA MET A 406 -0.58 -7.68 2.82
C MET A 406 -0.22 -9.16 2.66
N TYR A 407 0.96 -9.45 2.10
CA TYR A 407 1.48 -10.82 2.04
C TYR A 407 1.45 -11.52 3.41
N LYS A 408 1.93 -10.84 4.47
CA LYS A 408 1.93 -11.37 5.83
C LYS A 408 0.53 -11.68 6.41
N GLU A 409 -0.52 -11.05 5.90
CA GLU A 409 -1.91 -11.25 6.36
C GLU A 409 -2.63 -12.37 5.61
N LEU A 410 -1.99 -12.93 4.59
CA LEU A 410 -2.51 -14.02 3.76
C LEU A 410 -1.69 -15.31 3.86
N LEU A 411 -0.79 -15.41 4.84
CA LEU A 411 -0.11 -16.67 5.17
C LEU A 411 -1.14 -17.77 5.47
N GLY A 412 -0.86 -18.99 5.00
CA GLY A 412 -1.81 -20.10 4.90
C GLY A 412 -2.59 -20.12 3.58
N THR A 413 -2.67 -18.99 2.86
CA THR A 413 -3.31 -18.87 1.54
C THR A 413 -2.28 -18.71 0.43
N VAL A 414 -1.46 -17.67 0.49
CA VAL A 414 -0.52 -17.30 -0.59
C VAL A 414 0.76 -18.14 -0.63
N ASP A 415 1.03 -18.87 0.45
CA ASP A 415 2.11 -19.87 0.59
C ASP A 415 1.59 -21.31 0.51
N ASN A 416 0.29 -21.51 0.23
CA ASN A 416 -0.33 -22.82 0.13
C ASN A 416 -0.52 -23.24 -1.34
N PRO A 417 0.18 -24.30 -1.81
CA PRO A 417 0.05 -24.78 -3.19
C PRO A 417 -1.37 -25.19 -3.59
N SER A 418 -2.22 -25.58 -2.63
CA SER A 418 -3.60 -26.01 -2.91
C SER A 418 -4.53 -24.85 -3.29
N TYR A 419 -4.15 -23.63 -2.91
CA TYR A 419 -4.89 -22.41 -3.24
C TYR A 419 -4.20 -21.59 -4.31
N THR A 420 -3.03 -22.00 -4.79
CA THR A 420 -2.24 -21.24 -5.75
C THR A 420 -2.51 -21.71 -7.18
N TYR A 421 -2.87 -20.77 -8.04
CA TYR A 421 -3.17 -21.02 -9.44
C TYR A 421 -2.34 -20.10 -10.34
N TRP A 422 -2.25 -20.46 -11.62
CA TRP A 422 -1.44 -19.77 -12.61
C TRP A 422 -2.24 -19.49 -13.86
N ASP A 423 -2.23 -18.23 -14.30
CA ASP A 423 -2.73 -17.84 -15.60
C ASP A 423 -1.57 -17.76 -16.61
N PRO A 424 -1.45 -18.73 -17.54
CA PRO A 424 -0.37 -18.73 -18.51
C PRO A 424 -0.49 -17.63 -19.57
N ALA A 425 -1.68 -17.08 -19.82
CA ALA A 425 -1.83 -16.00 -20.80
C ALA A 425 -1.28 -14.68 -20.23
N SER A 426 -1.68 -14.34 -19.00
CA SER A 426 -1.20 -13.14 -18.33
C SER A 426 0.15 -13.27 -17.64
N GLN A 427 0.69 -14.49 -17.53
CA GLN A 427 1.86 -14.81 -16.70
C GLN A 427 1.71 -14.31 -15.26
N ALA A 428 0.53 -14.56 -14.68
CA ALA A 428 0.14 -14.04 -13.36
C ALA A 428 -0.25 -15.18 -12.40
N ALA A 429 0.10 -15.00 -11.13
CA ALA A 429 -0.39 -15.85 -10.06
C ALA A 429 -1.70 -15.31 -9.50
N TYR A 430 -2.56 -16.21 -9.04
CA TYR A 430 -3.76 -15.87 -8.29
C TYR A 430 -4.07 -16.98 -7.28
N PHE A 431 -4.86 -16.64 -6.26
CA PHE A 431 -5.09 -17.51 -5.12
C PHE A 431 -6.58 -17.61 -4.85
N TYR A 432 -7.06 -18.84 -4.67
CA TYR A 432 -8.48 -19.10 -4.46
C TYR A 432 -8.71 -20.21 -3.44
N ASP A 433 -9.45 -19.88 -2.37
CA ASP A 433 -9.69 -20.75 -1.22
C ASP A 433 -11.04 -21.48 -1.26
N GLY A 434 -11.79 -21.35 -2.35
CA GLY A 434 -13.17 -21.84 -2.49
C GLY A 434 -14.24 -20.77 -2.28
N ASN A 435 -13.89 -19.58 -1.83
CA ASN A 435 -14.80 -18.45 -1.65
C ASN A 435 -14.17 -17.09 -1.97
N ASN A 436 -12.93 -16.86 -1.54
CA ASN A 436 -12.18 -15.64 -1.77
C ASN A 436 -11.20 -15.82 -2.92
N PHE A 437 -11.10 -14.80 -3.77
CA PHE A 437 -10.10 -14.68 -4.82
C PHE A 437 -9.12 -13.57 -4.45
N TRP A 438 -7.82 -13.85 -4.55
CA TRP A 438 -6.76 -12.88 -4.36
C TRP A 438 -5.82 -12.86 -5.56
N SER A 439 -5.50 -11.67 -6.07
CA SER A 439 -4.45 -11.45 -7.06
C SER A 439 -3.25 -10.77 -6.41
N GLY A 440 -2.05 -11.21 -6.76
CA GLY A 440 -0.78 -10.68 -6.28
C GLY A 440 0.36 -11.61 -6.67
N GLU A 441 1.43 -11.64 -5.88
CA GLU A 441 2.67 -12.28 -6.29
C GLU A 441 2.93 -13.65 -5.65
N ASN A 442 3.73 -14.47 -6.32
CA ASN A 442 4.55 -15.51 -5.71
C ASN A 442 5.91 -15.56 -6.42
N ALA A 443 6.78 -16.50 -6.02
CA ALA A 443 8.09 -16.64 -6.63
C ALA A 443 8.05 -16.87 -8.17
N LYS A 444 6.99 -17.51 -8.70
CA LYS A 444 6.85 -17.77 -10.13
C LYS A 444 6.47 -16.52 -10.92
N SER A 445 5.49 -15.73 -10.45
CA SER A 445 5.11 -14.47 -11.10
C SER A 445 6.23 -13.44 -11.03
N ILE A 446 6.96 -13.38 -9.90
CA ILE A 446 8.16 -12.56 -9.74
C ILE A 446 9.20 -12.92 -10.80
N GLN A 447 9.50 -14.21 -11.00
CA GLN A 447 10.45 -14.64 -12.02
C GLN A 447 9.95 -14.26 -13.42
N ALA A 448 8.68 -14.48 -13.75
CA ALA A 448 8.11 -14.13 -15.05
C ALA A 448 8.19 -12.62 -15.34
N LYS A 449 7.96 -11.79 -14.33
CA LYS A 449 8.12 -10.33 -14.42
C LYS A 449 9.56 -9.92 -14.65
N MET A 450 10.52 -10.52 -13.95
CA MET A 450 11.94 -10.18 -14.13
C MET A 450 12.47 -10.71 -15.46
N ASP A 451 12.02 -11.87 -15.92
CA ASP A 451 12.32 -12.36 -17.26
C ASP A 451 11.80 -11.38 -18.33
N TYR A 452 10.56 -10.91 -18.18
CA TYR A 452 10.00 -9.85 -19.02
C TYR A 452 10.87 -8.58 -18.96
N ALA A 453 11.23 -8.11 -17.77
CA ALA A 453 12.00 -6.89 -17.57
C ALA A 453 13.38 -6.98 -18.27
N HIS A 454 14.08 -8.09 -18.07
CA HIS A 454 15.36 -8.36 -18.72
C HIS A 454 15.23 -8.45 -20.24
N CYS A 455 14.21 -9.15 -20.74
CA CYS A 455 13.98 -9.27 -22.18
C CYS A 455 13.66 -7.94 -22.86
N ASN A 456 13.09 -6.99 -22.11
CA ASN A 456 12.69 -5.67 -22.59
C ASN A 456 13.70 -4.56 -22.25
N GLY A 457 14.87 -4.93 -21.71
CA GLY A 457 15.94 -4.00 -21.41
C GLY A 457 15.59 -2.98 -20.33
N LEU A 458 14.73 -3.37 -19.38
CA LEU A 458 14.31 -2.51 -18.27
C LEU A 458 15.45 -2.28 -17.26
N GLY A 459 15.34 -1.18 -16.51
CA GLY A 459 16.38 -0.68 -15.61
C GLY A 459 16.54 -1.44 -14.30
N GLY A 460 15.53 -2.21 -13.90
CA GLY A 460 15.51 -2.89 -12.60
C GLY A 460 14.11 -3.17 -12.11
N SER A 461 13.94 -3.21 -10.79
CA SER A 461 12.68 -3.49 -10.11
C SER A 461 12.48 -2.61 -8.89
N PHE A 462 11.22 -2.30 -8.57
CA PHE A 462 10.84 -1.66 -7.33
C PHE A 462 9.67 -2.40 -6.64
N VAL A 463 9.55 -2.24 -5.32
CA VAL A 463 8.47 -2.87 -4.52
C VAL A 463 7.69 -1.87 -3.69
N PHE A 464 6.38 -2.10 -3.61
CA PHE A 464 5.48 -1.47 -2.64
C PHE A 464 4.75 -2.55 -1.82
N SER A 465 4.93 -2.63 -0.50
CA SER A 465 6.03 -2.01 0.25
C SER A 465 6.62 -2.95 1.32
N LEU A 466 7.78 -2.59 1.88
CA LEU A 466 8.63 -3.54 2.62
C LEU A 466 7.94 -4.17 3.84
N TYR A 467 7.08 -3.42 4.53
CA TYR A 467 6.44 -3.92 5.75
C TYR A 467 5.34 -4.95 5.48
N ASP A 468 4.89 -5.11 4.23
CA ASP A 468 3.93 -6.13 3.82
C ASP A 468 4.54 -7.54 3.86
N ASP A 469 5.86 -7.61 3.65
CA ASP A 469 6.70 -8.81 3.65
C ASP A 469 7.87 -8.67 4.63
N PRO A 470 7.61 -8.63 5.95
CA PRO A 470 8.61 -8.31 6.95
C PRO A 470 9.74 -9.35 7.01
N ASN A 471 9.53 -10.56 6.49
CA ASN A 471 10.50 -11.65 6.47
C ASN A 471 11.23 -11.80 5.11
N ALA A 472 11.01 -10.88 4.16
CA ALA A 472 11.61 -10.90 2.83
C ALA A 472 11.32 -12.21 2.04
N ALA A 473 10.17 -12.84 2.25
CA ALA A 473 9.78 -14.07 1.58
C ALA A 473 9.57 -13.88 0.07
N LEU A 474 9.04 -12.73 -0.35
CA LEU A 474 8.89 -12.32 -1.75
C LEU A 474 10.02 -11.39 -2.19
N LEU A 475 10.52 -10.54 -1.28
CA LEU A 475 11.62 -9.62 -1.59
C LEU A 475 12.89 -10.39 -2.00
N ASN A 476 13.25 -11.48 -1.31
CA ASN A 476 14.47 -12.22 -1.63
C ASN A 476 14.45 -12.85 -3.03
N PRO A 477 13.39 -13.59 -3.44
CA PRO A 477 13.23 -14.04 -4.83
C PRO A 477 13.33 -12.89 -5.84
N LEU A 478 12.71 -11.75 -5.56
CA LEU A 478 12.77 -10.59 -6.45
C LEU A 478 14.21 -10.08 -6.61
N MET A 479 14.91 -9.80 -5.50
CA MET A 479 16.28 -9.30 -5.55
C MET A 479 17.22 -10.26 -6.30
N ASN A 480 17.00 -11.57 -6.16
CA ASN A 480 17.76 -12.59 -6.90
C ASN A 480 17.44 -12.56 -8.39
N ALA A 481 16.15 -12.49 -8.74
CA ALA A 481 15.70 -12.44 -10.12
C ALA A 481 16.17 -11.16 -10.82
N THR A 482 16.08 -9.99 -10.17
CA THR A 482 16.59 -8.71 -10.68
C THR A 482 18.10 -8.73 -10.91
N ASN A 483 18.87 -9.41 -10.06
CA ASN A 483 20.32 -9.57 -10.26
C ASN A 483 20.67 -10.58 -11.38
N GLY A 484 19.69 -11.34 -11.85
CA GLY A 484 19.86 -12.39 -12.85
C GLY A 484 19.76 -11.89 -14.28
N SER A 485 19.24 -12.75 -15.15
CA SER A 485 18.96 -12.49 -16.56
C SER A 485 17.89 -13.46 -17.03
N ALA A 486 17.10 -13.07 -18.04
CA ALA A 486 16.18 -14.01 -18.67
C ALA A 486 16.92 -15.14 -19.39
N ALA A 487 16.51 -16.39 -19.16
CA ALA A 487 17.08 -17.55 -19.87
C ALA A 487 16.73 -17.55 -21.37
N SER A 488 15.58 -16.98 -21.72
CA SER A 488 15.12 -16.81 -23.10
C SER A 488 14.08 -15.69 -23.16
N CYS A 489 13.89 -15.09 -24.34
CA CYS A 489 12.89 -14.04 -24.58
C CYS A 489 11.81 -14.50 -25.56
N PRO A 490 10.93 -15.41 -25.13
CA PRO A 490 9.85 -15.91 -25.98
C PRO A 490 8.88 -14.78 -26.31
N ALA A 491 8.23 -14.89 -27.48
CA ALA A 491 7.12 -14.00 -27.81
C ALA A 491 6.03 -14.06 -26.72
N PRO A 492 5.25 -12.97 -26.53
CA PRO A 492 4.11 -12.99 -25.63
C PRO A 492 3.18 -14.18 -25.95
N PRO A 493 2.55 -14.79 -24.94
CA PRO A 493 1.61 -15.88 -25.17
C PRO A 493 0.50 -15.45 -26.15
N THR A 494 0.48 -16.02 -27.36
CA THR A 494 -0.56 -15.75 -28.35
C THR A 494 -1.76 -16.66 -28.08
N GLY A 495 -2.66 -16.24 -27.21
CA GLY A 495 -3.93 -16.92 -27.02
C GLY A 495 -4.90 -16.66 -28.18
N SER A 496 -4.82 -17.45 -29.25
CA SER A 496 -6.00 -17.75 -30.08
C SER A 496 -6.71 -18.97 -29.45
N PRO A 497 -8.05 -19.01 -29.36
CA PRO A 497 -8.75 -19.98 -28.53
C PRO A 497 -8.46 -21.40 -28.99
N SER A 498 -7.83 -22.21 -28.14
CA SER A 498 -8.00 -23.65 -28.25
C SER A 498 -9.44 -23.93 -27.85
N ALA A 499 -10.29 -24.24 -28.83
CA ALA A 499 -11.58 -24.83 -28.57
C ALA A 499 -11.35 -26.13 -27.79
N SER A 500 -11.49 -26.05 -26.46
CA SER A 500 -11.66 -27.25 -25.65
C SER A 500 -12.84 -28.00 -26.24
N ALA A 501 -12.58 -29.23 -26.68
CA ALA A 501 -13.55 -30.06 -27.36
C ALA A 501 -14.86 -30.06 -26.58
N SER A 502 -15.92 -29.64 -27.27
CA SER A 502 -17.29 -29.71 -26.77
C SER A 502 -17.53 -31.12 -26.18
N PRO A 503 -17.99 -31.27 -24.93
CA PRO A 503 -18.34 -32.58 -24.42
C PRO A 503 -19.47 -33.11 -25.29
N THR A 504 -19.20 -34.24 -25.95
CA THR A 504 -20.16 -35.03 -26.69
C THR A 504 -21.43 -35.21 -25.84
N LYS A 505 -22.57 -34.82 -26.41
CA LYS A 505 -23.90 -35.02 -25.84
C LYS A 505 -24.04 -36.49 -25.40
N SER A 506 -24.04 -36.72 -24.09
CA SER A 506 -24.56 -37.96 -23.52
C SER A 506 -26.08 -37.89 -23.56
N SER A 507 -26.68 -38.83 -24.27
CA SER A 507 -28.13 -39.03 -24.37
C SER A 507 -28.71 -39.40 -23.00
N SER A 508 -29.51 -38.50 -22.42
CA SER A 508 -30.38 -38.82 -21.29
C SER A 508 -31.70 -39.43 -21.79
N PRO A 509 -32.22 -40.51 -21.17
CA PRO A 509 -33.46 -41.16 -21.62
C PRO A 509 -34.70 -40.35 -21.23
N SER A 510 -35.65 -40.37 -22.17
CA SER A 510 -36.98 -39.77 -22.10
C SER A 510 -37.82 -40.30 -20.92
N PRO A 511 -38.58 -39.46 -20.19
CA PRO A 511 -39.70 -39.91 -19.39
C PRO A 511 -41.02 -39.85 -20.17
N SER A 512 -41.75 -40.96 -20.07
CA SER A 512 -43.07 -41.24 -20.62
C SER A 512 -44.15 -40.25 -20.17
N THR A 513 -45.08 -39.99 -21.08
CA THR A 513 -46.32 -39.22 -20.93
C THR A 513 -47.40 -39.98 -20.14
N SER A 514 -48.27 -39.21 -19.46
CA SER A 514 -49.77 -39.24 -19.46
C SER A 514 -50.38 -38.93 -18.06
N PRO A 515 -51.65 -38.49 -17.90
CA PRO A 515 -52.09 -37.12 -18.17
C PRO A 515 -52.95 -36.48 -17.02
N SER A 516 -53.15 -35.15 -17.14
CA SER A 516 -54.34 -34.34 -16.79
C SER A 516 -54.92 -34.38 -15.36
N THR A 517 -54.95 -33.22 -14.68
CA THR A 517 -56.15 -32.36 -14.55
C THR A 517 -55.79 -31.03 -13.86
N SER A 518 -56.29 -29.92 -14.42
CA SER A 518 -56.34 -28.59 -13.81
C SER A 518 -57.70 -28.41 -13.09
N PRO A 519 -57.88 -27.46 -12.14
CA PRO A 519 -58.23 -26.10 -12.58
C PRO A 519 -57.68 -24.94 -11.73
N SER A 520 -57.36 -23.85 -12.45
CA SER A 520 -57.60 -22.41 -12.18
C SER A 520 -57.90 -21.92 -10.75
N THR A 521 -57.11 -20.93 -10.28
CA THR A 521 -57.56 -19.52 -10.06
C THR A 521 -56.42 -18.66 -9.48
N SER A 522 -56.31 -17.42 -9.98
CA SER A 522 -55.60 -16.26 -9.40
C SER A 522 -56.69 -15.31 -8.84
N PRO A 523 -56.45 -14.20 -8.08
CA PRO A 523 -55.18 -13.51 -7.80
C PRO A 523 -54.97 -12.91 -6.38
N SER A 524 -53.75 -12.44 -6.14
CA SER A 524 -53.27 -11.26 -5.37
C SER A 524 -54.14 -10.64 -4.24
N THR A 525 -53.58 -10.48 -3.04
CA THR A 525 -53.27 -9.18 -2.38
C THR A 525 -52.71 -9.36 -0.95
N SER A 526 -51.70 -8.56 -0.60
CA SER A 526 -51.18 -8.27 0.76
C SER A 526 -51.91 -7.04 1.34
N PRO A 527 -51.64 -6.52 2.57
CA PRO A 527 -51.00 -7.09 3.77
C PRO A 527 -51.79 -6.78 5.08
N THR A 528 -51.37 -7.30 6.24
CA THR A 528 -51.67 -6.68 7.56
C THR A 528 -50.64 -7.13 8.59
N GLY A 529 -50.02 -6.17 9.28
CA GLY A 529 -48.95 -6.41 10.26
C GLY A 529 -49.47 -6.87 11.63
N PRO A 530 -48.57 -7.05 12.62
CA PRO A 530 -49.00 -7.14 14.01
C PRO A 530 -48.33 -6.14 14.95
N THR A 531 -49.14 -5.88 15.98
CA THR A 531 -49.06 -5.00 17.14
C THR A 531 -48.09 -5.49 18.21
N THR A 532 -47.53 -4.54 18.97
CA THR A 532 -46.93 -4.67 20.30
C THR A 532 -48.05 -4.97 21.34
N SER A 533 -47.87 -5.61 22.52
CA SER A 533 -46.94 -5.37 23.65
C SER A 533 -47.23 -6.43 24.78
N PRO A 534 -46.73 -6.35 26.04
CA PRO A 534 -45.62 -7.13 26.62
C PRO A 534 -46.01 -8.02 27.83
N SER A 535 -45.07 -8.83 28.37
CA SER A 535 -45.17 -9.35 29.74
C SER A 535 -43.81 -9.56 30.40
N SER A 536 -43.81 -9.37 31.72
CA SER A 536 -42.80 -8.99 32.72
C SER A 536 -41.61 -9.92 33.01
N SER A 537 -40.47 -9.29 33.32
CA SER A 537 -39.30 -9.79 34.06
C SER A 537 -39.53 -10.04 35.56
N PRO A 538 -38.60 -10.72 36.25
CA PRO A 538 -38.17 -10.39 37.61
C PRO A 538 -36.75 -9.76 37.63
N THR A 539 -36.49 -8.94 38.64
CA THR A 539 -35.41 -7.92 38.67
C THR A 539 -34.16 -8.33 39.49
N SER A 540 -32.99 -8.13 38.87
CA SER A 540 -31.63 -7.72 39.32
C SER A 540 -31.18 -7.81 40.79
N PRO A 541 -29.86 -8.05 40.98
CA PRO A 541 -29.01 -7.01 41.56
C PRO A 541 -27.78 -6.70 40.67
N GLY A 542 -27.64 -5.43 40.25
CA GLY A 542 -26.38 -4.87 39.71
C GLY A 542 -26.21 -4.78 38.18
N GLY A 543 -27.08 -5.39 37.37
CA GLY A 543 -26.94 -5.42 35.91
C GLY A 543 -27.48 -4.17 35.22
N GLY A 544 -26.59 -3.23 34.89
CA GLY A 544 -26.86 -2.13 33.96
C GLY A 544 -27.07 -2.62 32.53
N ILE A 545 -26.80 -1.74 31.56
CA ILE A 545 -27.05 -1.93 30.11
C ILE A 545 -26.41 -3.23 29.53
N VAL A 546 -25.47 -3.84 30.26
CA VAL A 546 -24.79 -5.08 29.91
C VAL A 546 -25.68 -6.31 30.16
N ALA A 547 -25.90 -7.12 29.14
CA ALA A 547 -26.62 -8.39 29.27
C ALA A 547 -25.71 -9.52 29.77
N ASN A 548 -26.28 -10.44 30.56
CA ASN A 548 -25.55 -11.52 31.22
C ASN A 548 -24.25 -11.03 31.93
N PRO A 549 -24.33 -10.00 32.79
CA PRO A 549 -23.15 -9.32 33.32
C PRO A 549 -22.35 -10.17 34.32
N GLY A 550 -22.97 -11.18 34.95
CA GLY A 550 -22.30 -12.13 35.84
C GLY A 550 -22.18 -13.54 35.27
N LEU A 551 -22.50 -13.75 33.99
CA LEU A 551 -22.44 -15.05 33.31
C LEU A 551 -23.31 -16.16 33.95
N GLU A 552 -24.25 -15.81 34.83
CA GLU A 552 -25.09 -16.73 35.60
C GLU A 552 -26.06 -17.58 34.76
N SER A 553 -26.21 -17.25 33.47
CA SER A 553 -26.92 -18.14 32.53
C SER A 553 -26.15 -19.43 32.23
N GLY A 554 -24.87 -19.53 32.61
CA GLY A 554 -23.98 -20.64 32.26
C GLY A 554 -23.56 -20.64 30.79
N ALA A 555 -23.99 -19.65 30.00
CA ALA A 555 -23.67 -19.49 28.60
C ALA A 555 -22.84 -18.22 28.37
N LEU A 556 -21.93 -18.28 27.39
CA LEU A 556 -21.10 -17.12 27.03
C LEU A 556 -21.95 -16.04 26.34
N SER A 557 -22.95 -16.44 25.56
CA SER A 557 -23.86 -15.52 24.88
C SER A 557 -24.53 -14.56 25.89
N PRO A 558 -24.60 -13.25 25.60
CA PRO A 558 -24.32 -12.59 24.32
C PRO A 558 -22.87 -12.08 24.16
N TRP A 559 -21.95 -12.47 25.03
CA TRP A 559 -20.53 -12.14 24.86
C TRP A 559 -19.93 -12.93 23.70
N THR A 560 -19.08 -12.27 22.92
CA THR A 560 -18.29 -12.89 21.87
C THR A 560 -16.81 -12.68 22.19
N CYS A 561 -15.99 -13.70 21.95
CA CYS A 561 -14.55 -13.63 22.18
C CYS A 561 -13.78 -13.90 20.89
N ALA A 562 -12.65 -13.22 20.71
CA ALA A 562 -11.73 -13.46 19.61
C ALA A 562 -11.15 -14.90 19.70
N GLY A 563 -11.02 -15.54 18.53
CA GLY A 563 -10.58 -16.95 18.44
C GLY A 563 -11.54 -17.94 19.11
N SER A 564 -11.01 -19.07 19.58
CA SER A 564 -11.72 -20.03 20.46
C SER A 564 -11.42 -19.80 21.95
N GLY A 565 -10.95 -18.59 22.30
CA GLY A 565 -10.30 -18.30 23.58
C GLY A 565 -11.24 -18.03 24.76
N GLY A 566 -12.56 -17.94 24.54
CA GLY A 566 -13.55 -17.58 25.55
C GLY A 566 -14.37 -18.76 26.08
N ALA A 567 -14.50 -18.89 27.40
CA ALA A 567 -15.36 -19.88 28.04
C ALA A 567 -16.09 -19.30 29.26
N VAL A 568 -17.17 -19.95 29.69
CA VAL A 568 -17.77 -19.73 31.01
C VAL A 568 -17.20 -20.78 31.96
N VAL A 569 -16.65 -20.32 33.09
CA VAL A 569 -16.02 -21.17 34.11
C VAL A 569 -16.71 -21.00 35.46
N SER A 570 -16.65 -22.03 36.31
CA SER A 570 -17.17 -21.95 37.68
C SER A 570 -16.22 -21.16 38.59
N GLY A 571 -16.77 -20.43 39.55
CA GLY A 571 -16.01 -19.67 40.55
C GLY A 571 -15.96 -18.17 40.25
N GLY A 572 -17.15 -17.58 40.02
CA GLY A 572 -17.34 -16.14 39.88
C GLY A 572 -16.86 -15.33 41.08
N HIS A 573 -16.67 -14.04 40.88
CA HIS A 573 -16.46 -13.07 41.95
C HIS A 573 -17.71 -13.00 42.83
N THR A 574 -18.88 -12.92 42.19
CA THR A 574 -20.16 -13.25 42.81
C THR A 574 -20.87 -14.33 42.00
N GLY A 575 -21.92 -14.95 42.55
CA GLY A 575 -22.62 -16.02 41.83
C GLY A 575 -21.78 -17.27 41.62
N SER A 576 -22.08 -18.00 40.54
CA SER A 576 -21.53 -19.32 40.24
C SER A 576 -20.51 -19.31 39.11
N TYR A 577 -20.60 -18.35 38.19
CA TYR A 577 -19.86 -18.37 36.93
C TYR A 577 -19.04 -17.09 36.70
N ALA A 578 -18.04 -17.18 35.83
CA ALA A 578 -17.31 -16.04 35.28
C ALA A 578 -16.95 -16.29 33.82
N LEU A 579 -16.67 -15.21 33.10
CA LEU A 579 -16.03 -15.28 31.79
C LEU A 579 -14.55 -15.60 31.98
N GLN A 580 -13.98 -16.49 31.17
CA GLN A 580 -12.55 -16.72 31.07
C GLN A 580 -12.07 -16.50 29.64
N GLY A 581 -11.06 -15.66 29.46
CA GLY A 581 -10.31 -15.52 28.22
C GLY A 581 -8.91 -16.11 28.36
N ASN A 582 -8.46 -16.89 27.38
CA ASN A 582 -7.15 -17.54 27.39
C ASN A 582 -6.16 -16.83 26.46
N ALA A 583 -5.46 -15.81 26.96
CA ALA A 583 -4.49 -15.08 26.16
C ALA A 583 -3.28 -15.98 25.81
N SER A 584 -2.86 -15.92 24.55
CA SER A 584 -1.71 -16.63 23.98
C SER A 584 -0.63 -15.63 23.56
N ALA A 585 0.49 -16.12 23.01
CA ALA A 585 1.52 -15.25 22.46
C ALA A 585 1.03 -14.45 21.23
N GLY A 586 -0.04 -14.88 20.56
CA GLY A 586 -0.58 -14.24 19.35
C GLY A 586 -2.01 -13.70 19.47
N ASP A 587 -2.64 -13.78 20.65
CA ASP A 587 -4.02 -13.32 20.88
C ASP A 587 -4.22 -12.92 22.34
N THR A 588 -4.83 -11.76 22.62
CA THR A 588 -5.18 -11.32 23.98
C THR A 588 -6.48 -11.96 24.50
N ALA A 589 -7.14 -12.77 23.67
CA ALA A 589 -8.41 -13.44 23.92
C ALA A 589 -9.52 -12.46 24.31
N GLN A 590 -9.60 -11.32 23.60
CA GLN A 590 -10.58 -10.28 23.90
C GLN A 590 -12.01 -10.82 23.83
N CYS A 591 -12.79 -10.55 24.87
CA CYS A 591 -14.23 -10.78 24.92
C CYS A 591 -14.98 -9.46 24.98
N GLN A 592 -16.09 -9.37 24.25
CA GLN A 592 -16.82 -8.12 24.07
C GLN A 592 -18.34 -8.29 23.96
N GLN A 593 -19.06 -7.20 24.19
CA GLN A 593 -20.49 -7.09 24.02
C GLN A 593 -20.86 -5.66 23.59
N THR A 594 -21.74 -5.53 22.60
CA THR A 594 -22.31 -4.23 22.23
C THR A 594 -23.52 -3.90 23.11
N VAL A 595 -23.54 -2.70 23.67
CA VAL A 595 -24.56 -2.23 24.62
C VAL A 595 -25.16 -0.90 24.16
N THR A 596 -26.46 -0.71 24.36
CA THR A 596 -27.21 0.48 23.91
C THR A 596 -27.02 1.64 24.89
N VAL A 597 -26.54 2.78 24.41
CA VAL A 597 -26.30 3.98 25.24
C VAL A 597 -27.06 5.18 24.69
N LYS A 598 -27.16 6.25 25.48
CA LYS A 598 -27.75 7.52 25.04
C LYS A 598 -26.64 8.44 24.50
N PRO A 599 -26.90 9.23 23.46
CA PRO A 599 -25.98 10.29 23.03
C PRO A 599 -25.68 11.31 24.12
N ASN A 600 -24.51 11.95 24.07
CA ASN A 600 -24.08 13.02 24.98
C ASN A 600 -24.23 12.67 26.48
N THR A 601 -24.01 11.41 26.84
CA THR A 601 -24.21 10.89 28.20
C THR A 601 -22.91 10.30 28.71
N THR A 602 -22.54 10.65 29.95
CA THR A 602 -21.38 10.08 30.64
C THR A 602 -21.79 8.82 31.40
N TYR A 603 -21.05 7.74 31.20
CA TYR A 603 -21.23 6.45 31.84
C TYR A 603 -19.97 6.04 32.60
N THR A 604 -20.14 5.15 33.58
CA THR A 604 -19.04 4.42 34.21
C THR A 604 -19.12 2.95 33.82
N LEU A 605 -18.06 2.43 33.18
CA LEU A 605 -17.86 1.01 32.96
C LEU A 605 -17.05 0.43 34.13
N SER A 606 -17.50 -0.70 34.67
CA SER A 606 -16.73 -1.47 35.67
C SER A 606 -16.92 -2.97 35.48
N ALA A 607 -15.94 -3.75 35.95
CA ALA A 607 -15.99 -5.20 36.04
C ALA A 607 -14.97 -5.68 37.09
N TRP A 608 -15.22 -6.84 37.69
CA TRP A 608 -14.22 -7.54 38.49
C TRP A 608 -13.39 -8.45 37.60
N VAL A 609 -12.07 -8.37 37.72
CA VAL A 609 -11.13 -9.17 36.92
C VAL A 609 -10.13 -9.91 37.80
N LYS A 610 -9.64 -11.04 37.31
CA LYS A 610 -8.64 -11.89 37.96
C LYS A 610 -7.73 -12.50 36.89
N GLY A 611 -6.41 -12.44 37.06
CA GLY A 611 -5.45 -12.80 36.03
C GLY A 611 -4.40 -11.72 35.83
N ASN A 612 -3.29 -12.06 35.17
CA ASN A 612 -2.17 -11.14 34.99
C ASN A 612 -2.45 -10.20 33.81
N TYR A 613 -2.17 -8.91 33.99
CA TYR A 613 -2.28 -7.87 32.95
C TYR A 613 -3.64 -7.89 32.23
N THR A 614 -4.73 -7.73 32.99
CA THR A 614 -6.10 -7.72 32.46
C THR A 614 -6.58 -6.30 32.25
N TYR A 615 -7.20 -6.06 31.09
CA TYR A 615 -7.67 -4.77 30.60
C TYR A 615 -9.19 -4.78 30.48
N LEU A 616 -9.81 -3.65 30.78
CA LEU A 616 -11.25 -3.40 30.62
C LEU A 616 -11.44 -2.07 29.89
N GLY A 617 -12.28 -2.03 28.87
CA GLY A 617 -12.50 -0.80 28.12
C GLY A 617 -13.78 -0.77 27.29
N VAL A 618 -13.96 0.36 26.63
CA VAL A 618 -15.09 0.67 25.77
C VAL A 618 -14.61 1.31 24.48
N THR A 619 -15.17 0.86 23.36
CA THR A 619 -14.93 1.44 22.02
C THR A 619 -16.23 1.90 21.37
N GLY A 620 -16.11 2.89 20.47
CA GLY A 620 -17.24 3.48 19.75
C GLY A 620 -17.98 4.57 20.50
N SER A 621 -17.42 5.10 21.61
CA SER A 621 -18.05 6.19 22.37
C SER A 621 -17.84 7.57 21.73
N GLY A 622 -16.85 7.70 20.84
CA GLY A 622 -16.33 8.98 20.32
C GLY A 622 -15.17 9.55 21.14
N ALA A 623 -14.93 9.01 22.34
CA ALA A 623 -13.76 9.22 23.18
C ALA A 623 -13.52 7.94 23.99
N ASP A 624 -12.95 6.94 23.31
CA ASP A 624 -12.77 5.59 23.85
C ASP A 624 -11.90 5.60 25.10
N SER A 625 -12.17 4.67 26.02
CA SER A 625 -11.60 4.70 27.36
C SER A 625 -11.32 3.28 27.85
N SER A 626 -10.19 3.10 28.54
CA SER A 626 -9.80 1.81 29.10
C SER A 626 -9.01 1.98 30.39
N THR A 627 -8.92 0.90 31.16
CA THR A 627 -8.13 0.77 32.37
C THR A 627 -7.60 -0.65 32.48
N TRP A 628 -6.61 -0.89 33.33
CA TRP A 628 -5.99 -2.21 33.47
C TRP A 628 -5.39 -2.42 34.85
N THR A 629 -5.13 -3.68 35.19
CA THR A 629 -4.40 -4.06 36.40
C THR A 629 -3.28 -5.04 36.03
N PRO A 630 -2.08 -4.93 36.64
CA PRO A 630 -1.06 -5.97 36.51
C PRO A 630 -1.58 -7.32 37.05
N GLY A 631 -2.59 -7.28 37.93
CA GLY A 631 -3.40 -8.43 38.34
C GLY A 631 -2.63 -9.61 38.95
N GLY A 632 -3.37 -10.64 39.33
CA GLY A 632 -2.88 -11.82 40.05
C GLY A 632 -4.02 -12.81 40.35
N SER A 633 -3.86 -13.68 41.35
CA SER A 633 -4.86 -14.73 41.67
C SER A 633 -6.10 -14.23 42.44
N ALA A 634 -6.17 -12.94 42.80
CA ALA A 634 -7.31 -12.34 43.50
C ALA A 634 -8.15 -11.46 42.57
N TRP A 635 -9.45 -11.37 42.85
CA TRP A 635 -10.36 -10.49 42.13
C TRP A 635 -10.05 -9.01 42.44
N THR A 636 -9.96 -8.20 41.39
CA THR A 636 -9.71 -6.75 41.46
C THR A 636 -10.75 -6.03 40.62
N GLN A 637 -11.39 -5.00 41.17
CA GLN A 637 -12.34 -4.20 40.39
C GLN A 637 -11.61 -3.19 39.51
N LEU A 638 -11.91 -3.22 38.22
CA LEU A 638 -11.53 -2.19 37.27
C LEU A 638 -12.73 -1.26 37.01
N SER A 639 -12.46 0.03 36.85
CA SER A 639 -13.46 1.03 36.48
C SER A 639 -12.87 2.13 35.61
N THR A 640 -13.62 2.56 34.59
CA THR A 640 -13.31 3.75 33.79
C THR A 640 -14.57 4.53 33.41
N LYS A 641 -14.44 5.81 33.10
CA LYS A 641 -15.53 6.68 32.62
C LYS A 641 -15.40 6.93 31.13
N PHE A 642 -16.54 7.06 30.45
CA PHE A 642 -16.62 7.48 29.05
C PHE A 642 -17.83 8.38 28.82
N THR A 643 -17.76 9.28 27.84
CA THR A 643 -18.88 10.13 27.43
C THR A 643 -19.18 9.86 25.97
N THR A 644 -20.44 9.57 25.66
CA THR A 644 -20.89 9.28 24.30
C THR A 644 -21.00 10.55 23.46
N GLY A 645 -20.59 10.48 22.19
CA GLY A 645 -20.77 11.56 21.22
C GLY A 645 -22.23 11.82 20.86
N ALA A 646 -22.50 12.92 20.16
CA ALA A 646 -23.85 13.40 19.86
C ALA A 646 -24.70 12.47 18.97
N ALA A 647 -24.07 11.53 18.25
CA ALA A 647 -24.74 10.54 17.41
C ALA A 647 -24.62 9.09 17.94
N VAL A 648 -23.96 8.88 19.09
CA VAL A 648 -23.63 7.55 19.59
C VAL A 648 -24.81 6.95 20.37
N THR A 649 -25.36 5.87 19.84
CA THR A 649 -26.51 5.14 20.43
C THR A 649 -26.14 3.73 20.89
N SER A 650 -24.93 3.26 20.61
CA SER A 650 -24.38 1.99 21.10
C SER A 650 -22.87 2.08 21.23
N VAL A 651 -22.30 1.30 22.14
CA VAL A 651 -20.85 1.17 22.34
C VAL A 651 -20.49 -0.30 22.54
N THR A 652 -19.25 -0.68 22.27
CA THR A 652 -18.76 -2.03 22.55
C THR A 652 -17.93 -2.01 23.82
N VAL A 653 -18.38 -2.72 24.86
CA VAL A 653 -17.60 -2.97 26.07
C VAL A 653 -16.80 -4.24 25.88
N TRP A 654 -15.56 -4.25 26.36
CA TRP A 654 -14.64 -5.36 26.15
C TRP A 654 -13.71 -5.57 27.35
N VAL A 655 -13.22 -6.80 27.48
CA VAL A 655 -12.18 -7.21 28.42
C VAL A 655 -11.17 -8.09 27.69
N HIS A 656 -9.88 -7.97 27.99
CA HIS A 656 -8.85 -8.85 27.42
C HIS A 656 -7.66 -9.03 28.37
N GLY A 657 -6.88 -10.09 28.14
CA GLY A 657 -5.62 -10.34 28.85
C GLY A 657 -4.44 -9.67 28.15
N TRP A 658 -3.23 -10.12 28.43
CA TRP A 658 -2.03 -9.67 27.71
C TRP A 658 -1.30 -10.84 27.08
N TYR A 659 -0.60 -10.56 25.98
CA TYR A 659 0.11 -11.58 25.22
C TYR A 659 1.02 -12.42 26.10
N GLY A 660 0.86 -13.75 26.00
CA GLY A 660 1.65 -14.73 26.73
C GLY A 660 1.45 -14.76 28.25
N GLN A 661 0.45 -14.04 28.80
CA GLN A 661 0.19 -14.01 30.25
C GLN A 661 -0.82 -15.06 30.72
N GLY A 662 -1.37 -15.85 29.80
CA GLY A 662 -2.29 -16.95 30.11
C GLY A 662 -3.73 -16.50 30.35
N ALA A 663 -4.46 -17.27 31.15
CA ALA A 663 -5.88 -17.06 31.36
C ALA A 663 -6.16 -15.85 32.27
N TYR A 664 -7.20 -15.10 31.92
CA TYR A 664 -7.85 -14.13 32.80
C TYR A 664 -9.32 -14.46 32.95
N GLN A 665 -9.92 -14.03 34.05
CA GLN A 665 -11.33 -14.16 34.36
C GLN A 665 -11.94 -12.78 34.58
N ALA A 666 -13.20 -12.62 34.21
CA ALA A 666 -13.94 -11.38 34.36
C ALA A 666 -15.40 -11.66 34.74
N ASP A 667 -15.96 -10.83 35.63
CA ASP A 667 -17.27 -11.02 36.22
C ASP A 667 -17.89 -9.69 36.64
N ASP A 668 -19.19 -9.68 36.95
CA ASP A 668 -19.94 -8.53 37.48
C ASP A 668 -19.78 -7.23 36.63
N PHE A 669 -19.95 -7.35 35.31
CA PHE A 669 -19.85 -6.21 34.40
C PHE A 669 -20.99 -5.20 34.62
N SER A 670 -20.67 -3.91 34.62
CA SER A 670 -21.66 -2.84 34.77
C SER A 670 -21.33 -1.62 33.91
N VAL A 671 -22.37 -1.09 33.26
CA VAL A 671 -22.37 0.24 32.63
C VAL A 671 -23.52 1.02 33.26
N SER A 672 -23.18 2.07 34.02
CA SER A 672 -24.12 2.88 34.81
C SER A 672 -23.97 4.36 34.57
#